data_AF-U2QVT3-F1
#
_entry.id   AF-U2QVT3-F1
#
_cell.length_a   1.000
_cell.length_b   1.000
_cell.length_c   1.000
_cell.angle_alpha   90.00
_cell.angle_beta   90.00
_cell.angle_gamma   90.00
#
_symmetry.space_group_name_H-M   'P 1'
#
loop_
_entity.id
_entity.type
_entity.pdbx_description
1 polymer ?
#
loop_
_entity_poly.entity_id
_entity_poly.type
_entity_poly.pdbx_seq_one_letter_code
_entity_poly.pdbx_strand_id
1 'polypeptide(L)'
;MMNTATQASVSLTPEFIAATEKEITPHWGELGWVTYKRTYARWLPDQQRNEEWPETVKRVVEGNINLDPRLQADTVAPEVLTELTTEAQSLFRLIYGLAATPSGRNLWISGTDYQHRNGDALNNCWFIAVRPQAYGDSHILPSYLTQDQVAVSMPFSFMFDQLMKGGGVGFSVTPNNVHQMPVVDQTVDLTIVIDPESASYADSVALGAVNRSEWMHDNSLADVRFYRLPDTREGWVLANANMMDAHFNSTNPEKKTKVVLDISDIRPKNAPIHGFGGTASGPMPLVEMLFDINQILNNAVGRQLTAVDCTDMGNMIGKTVVAGNVRRSAELALGGAEDDAFITMKQDKDQLYHHRWASNNSVAVDSDFTDYAPIADSIQHNGEPGIVNLGLSRNYGRLIDGRQEGIDEAVEGTNPCGEISLSNGEPCNLFEVFPSVAEEQGWQLEDAFGLGARYTKRVTFSHYDWEVSRKAIQKNRRIGVSMSGIQDWILKTFKQRVVTGFEAKHDAETGKTFMQPIYNQAAVNRFNALYQAVVKADQDYSDTLGCQPSIKHTTVKPSGTVAKLAGVSEGMHFHYARYLIQRIRFQDSDPLLPALKASGYKVEPDVYSQNTMCVEFPVKAAHADEPAFASAGEVSMAEQFATQAFLQTYWSDNAVSCTVTFQPEEGQDISDLLLQYRHTIKSTSLLPYSGADFKQAPKEPIDAATYDAKCQEITADVAEQFAAMTGNHDQKDIELVDQSDCESGACPIR
;
A
#
# COMPACT_ATOMS: atom_id res chain seq x y z
N MET A 1 -21.68 16.33 -9.02
CA MET A 1 -23.13 16.27 -9.33
C MET A 1 -23.37 15.08 -10.26
N MET A 2 -23.90 13.98 -9.73
CA MET A 2 -24.70 12.94 -10.41
C MET A 2 -25.08 11.95 -9.31
N ASN A 3 -26.14 12.29 -8.58
CA ASN A 3 -26.82 11.37 -7.67
C ASN A 3 -28.19 11.08 -8.31
N THR A 4 -28.16 10.55 -9.53
CA THR A 4 -29.32 9.93 -10.16
C THR A 4 -29.37 8.51 -9.63
N ALA A 5 -30.38 8.22 -8.81
CA ALA A 5 -30.67 6.87 -8.34
C ALA A 5 -30.62 5.89 -9.53
N THR A 6 -29.68 4.95 -9.51
CA THR A 6 -29.53 3.91 -10.52
C THR A 6 -30.81 3.07 -10.57
N GLN A 7 -31.48 3.05 -11.73
CA GLN A 7 -32.75 2.34 -11.94
C GLN A 7 -32.61 0.81 -11.94
N ALA A 8 -31.41 0.26 -12.08
CA ALA A 8 -31.13 -1.18 -11.97
C ALA A 8 -29.83 -1.45 -11.21
N SER A 9 -29.84 -2.42 -10.30
CA SER A 9 -28.66 -2.88 -9.54
C SER A 9 -28.63 -4.39 -9.44
N VAL A 10 -27.43 -4.95 -9.36
CA VAL A 10 -27.18 -6.38 -9.12
C VAL A 10 -27.06 -6.61 -7.62
N SER A 11 -27.77 -7.62 -7.12
CA SER A 11 -27.67 -8.08 -5.75
C SER A 11 -27.77 -9.61 -5.67
N LEU A 12 -27.06 -10.20 -4.71
CA LEU A 12 -27.04 -11.64 -4.44
C LEU A 12 -28.17 -12.00 -3.48
N THR A 13 -28.94 -13.02 -3.83
CA THR A 13 -30.07 -13.44 -2.99
C THR A 13 -29.59 -14.18 -1.73
N PRO A 14 -30.33 -14.07 -0.61
CA PRO A 14 -30.02 -14.83 0.60
C PRO A 14 -29.99 -16.35 0.35
N GLU A 15 -30.85 -16.85 -0.54
CA GLU A 15 -30.89 -18.28 -0.88
C GLU A 15 -29.61 -18.75 -1.58
N PHE A 16 -29.06 -17.93 -2.48
CA PHE A 16 -27.79 -18.23 -3.14
C PHE A 16 -26.62 -18.25 -2.15
N ILE A 17 -26.58 -17.28 -1.24
CA ILE A 17 -25.54 -17.19 -0.22
C ILE A 17 -25.61 -18.42 0.69
N ALA A 18 -26.78 -18.71 1.25
CA ALA A 18 -26.99 -19.85 2.13
C ALA A 18 -26.73 -21.21 1.45
N ALA A 19 -26.93 -21.31 0.13
CA ALA A 19 -26.53 -22.48 -0.65
C ALA A 19 -25.01 -22.58 -0.77
N THR A 20 -24.33 -21.46 -1.06
CA THR A 20 -22.87 -21.41 -1.17
C THR A 20 -22.18 -21.76 0.14
N GLU A 21 -22.68 -21.26 1.29
CA GLU A 21 -22.13 -21.58 2.62
C GLU A 21 -22.22 -23.07 2.99
N LYS A 22 -23.13 -23.83 2.35
CA LYS A 22 -23.24 -25.29 2.52
C LYS A 22 -22.32 -26.07 1.59
N GLU A 23 -21.92 -25.46 0.47
CA GLU A 23 -21.14 -26.11 -0.58
C GLU A 23 -19.64 -25.82 -0.46
N ILE A 24 -19.28 -24.64 0.01
CA ILE A 24 -17.90 -24.14 0.07
C ILE A 24 -17.54 -23.88 1.52
N THR A 25 -16.38 -24.38 1.93
CA THR A 25 -15.76 -23.99 3.21
C THR A 25 -14.66 -22.98 2.90
N PRO A 26 -14.67 -21.77 3.49
CA PRO A 26 -13.57 -20.82 3.33
C PRO A 26 -12.24 -21.41 3.78
N HIS A 27 -11.20 -21.28 2.94
CA HIS A 27 -9.85 -21.78 3.26
C HIS A 27 -9.12 -20.81 4.21
N TRP A 28 -9.53 -20.78 5.48
CA TRP A 28 -8.84 -19.97 6.49
C TRP A 28 -7.46 -20.56 6.82
N GLY A 29 -6.42 -19.72 6.79
CA GLY A 29 -5.17 -20.02 7.47
C GLY A 29 -5.35 -20.02 9.00
N GLU A 30 -4.36 -20.50 9.74
CA GLU A 30 -4.41 -20.57 11.22
C GLU A 30 -4.63 -19.20 11.88
N LEU A 31 -4.20 -18.12 11.21
CA LEU A 31 -4.40 -16.73 11.62
C LEU A 31 -5.58 -16.04 10.90
N GLY A 32 -6.22 -16.74 9.97
CA GLY A 32 -7.01 -16.12 8.92
C GLY A 32 -8.28 -15.45 9.43
N TRP A 33 -9.11 -16.20 10.18
CA TRP A 33 -10.36 -15.68 10.72
C TRP A 33 -10.11 -14.55 11.74
N VAL A 34 -9.12 -14.70 12.62
CA VAL A 34 -8.72 -13.68 13.60
C VAL A 34 -8.29 -12.40 12.87
N THR A 35 -7.50 -12.53 11.80
CA THR A 35 -7.08 -11.41 10.95
C THR A 35 -8.26 -10.75 10.26
N TYR A 36 -9.22 -11.53 9.76
CA TYR A 36 -10.47 -11.03 9.18
C TYR A 36 -11.26 -10.19 10.19
N LYS A 37 -11.60 -10.76 11.36
CA LYS A 37 -12.48 -10.09 12.32
C LYS A 37 -11.92 -8.77 12.82
N ARG A 38 -10.60 -8.68 13.04
CA ARG A 38 -9.97 -7.46 13.54
C ARG A 38 -9.66 -6.40 12.47
N THR A 39 -9.71 -6.75 11.19
CA THR A 39 -9.18 -5.88 10.11
C THR A 39 -10.21 -5.53 9.05
N TYR A 40 -11.09 -6.47 8.69
CA TYR A 40 -11.96 -6.34 7.52
C TYR A 40 -13.45 -6.40 7.84
N ALA A 41 -13.82 -7.03 8.95
CA ALA A 41 -15.21 -7.07 9.42
C ALA A 41 -15.63 -5.68 9.93
N ARG A 42 -16.64 -5.07 9.32
CA ARG A 42 -17.13 -3.76 9.74
C ARG A 42 -18.18 -3.88 10.83
N TRP A 43 -18.26 -2.87 11.70
CA TRP A 43 -19.32 -2.76 12.68
C TRP A 43 -20.69 -2.52 12.01
N LEU A 44 -21.72 -3.27 12.45
CA LEU A 44 -23.11 -3.16 12.04
C LEU A 44 -23.93 -2.55 13.20
N PRO A 45 -24.19 -1.22 13.19
CA PRO A 45 -24.84 -0.53 14.32
C PRO A 45 -26.18 -1.13 14.73
N ASP A 46 -26.99 -1.52 13.76
CA ASP A 46 -28.35 -2.03 14.03
C ASP A 46 -28.33 -3.44 14.64
N GLN A 47 -27.27 -4.21 14.37
CA GLN A 47 -27.12 -5.58 14.82
C GLN A 47 -26.23 -5.72 16.06
N GLN A 48 -25.54 -4.65 16.45
CA GLN A 48 -24.59 -4.61 17.57
C GLN A 48 -23.54 -5.73 17.47
N ARG A 49 -22.98 -5.91 16.28
CA ARG A 49 -21.88 -6.84 16.00
C ARG A 49 -21.07 -6.40 14.78
N ASN A 50 -19.91 -6.99 14.56
CA ASN A 50 -19.20 -6.88 13.29
C ASN A 50 -19.75 -7.86 12.25
N GLU A 51 -19.52 -7.56 10.97
CA GLU A 51 -19.83 -8.42 9.83
C GLU A 51 -19.29 -9.84 10.01
N GLU A 52 -20.05 -10.82 9.51
CA GLU A 52 -19.53 -12.16 9.22
C GLU A 52 -19.00 -12.23 7.79
N TRP A 53 -18.12 -13.20 7.53
CA TRP A 53 -17.45 -13.34 6.23
C TRP A 53 -18.39 -13.29 5.01
N PRO A 54 -19.53 -14.03 4.94
CA PRO A 54 -20.44 -13.94 3.80
C PRO A 54 -21.04 -12.54 3.61
N GLU A 55 -21.25 -11.76 4.67
CA GLU A 55 -21.76 -10.38 4.58
C GLU A 55 -20.71 -9.43 3.99
N THR A 56 -19.46 -9.57 4.45
CA THR A 56 -18.32 -8.84 3.87
C THR A 56 -18.18 -9.16 2.39
N VAL A 57 -18.16 -10.43 2.01
CA VAL A 57 -18.00 -10.85 0.60
C VAL A 57 -19.17 -10.36 -0.24
N LYS A 58 -20.41 -10.43 0.27
CA LYS A 58 -21.61 -9.92 -0.41
C LYS A 58 -21.44 -8.44 -0.77
N ARG A 59 -21.17 -7.56 0.21
CA ARG A 59 -21.03 -6.12 -0.08
C ARG A 59 -19.84 -5.81 -0.98
N VAL A 60 -18.74 -6.57 -0.86
CA VAL A 60 -17.54 -6.35 -1.67
C VAL A 60 -17.82 -6.68 -3.14
N VAL A 61 -18.52 -7.79 -3.39
CA VAL A 61 -18.93 -8.23 -4.73
C VAL A 61 -19.98 -7.28 -5.31
N GLU A 62 -21.02 -6.94 -4.56
CA GLU A 62 -22.08 -6.03 -5.01
C GLU A 62 -21.53 -4.63 -5.27
N GLY A 63 -20.65 -4.14 -4.40
CA GLY A 63 -19.97 -2.86 -4.59
C GLY A 63 -19.11 -2.80 -5.85
N ASN A 64 -18.47 -3.91 -6.24
CA ASN A 64 -17.67 -3.97 -7.46
C ASN A 64 -18.51 -4.17 -8.73
N ILE A 65 -19.43 -5.14 -8.73
CA ILE A 65 -20.19 -5.50 -9.94
C ILE A 65 -21.05 -4.32 -10.42
N ASN A 66 -21.56 -3.51 -9.50
CA ASN A 66 -22.37 -2.32 -9.81
C ASN A 66 -21.56 -1.13 -10.34
N LEU A 67 -20.22 -1.23 -10.41
CA LEU A 67 -19.37 -0.27 -11.13
C LEU A 67 -19.34 -0.52 -12.64
N ASP A 68 -19.96 -1.59 -13.15
CA ASP A 68 -20.09 -1.79 -14.59
C ASP A 68 -20.85 -0.60 -15.22
N PRO A 69 -20.23 0.15 -16.14
CA PRO A 69 -20.85 1.34 -16.73
C PRO A 69 -22.13 1.03 -17.52
N ARG A 70 -22.35 -0.21 -17.96
CA ARG A 70 -23.58 -0.64 -18.65
C ARG A 70 -24.80 -0.55 -17.72
N LEU A 71 -24.62 -0.60 -16.40
CA LEU A 71 -25.69 -0.41 -15.41
C LEU A 71 -26.09 1.06 -15.20
N GLN A 72 -25.27 1.99 -15.68
CA GLN A 72 -25.51 3.44 -15.58
C GLN A 72 -26.28 4.00 -16.80
N ALA A 73 -26.65 3.15 -17.75
CA ALA A 73 -27.43 3.54 -18.93
C ALA A 73 -28.90 3.85 -18.56
N ASP A 74 -29.54 4.74 -19.34
CA ASP A 74 -30.96 5.09 -19.17
C ASP A 74 -31.91 3.88 -19.22
N THR A 75 -31.50 2.80 -19.90
CA THR A 75 -32.23 1.53 -19.94
C THR A 75 -31.23 0.38 -19.96
N VAL A 76 -31.35 -0.51 -18.97
CA VAL A 76 -30.49 -1.69 -18.82
C VAL A 76 -31.20 -2.92 -19.39
N ALA A 77 -30.54 -3.61 -20.32
CA ALA A 77 -31.09 -4.83 -20.92
C ALA A 77 -31.15 -5.97 -19.88
N PRO A 78 -32.23 -6.78 -19.82
CA PRO A 78 -32.34 -7.90 -18.89
C PRO A 78 -31.20 -8.92 -18.99
N GLU A 79 -30.63 -9.08 -20.19
CA GLU A 79 -29.49 -9.95 -20.47
C GLU A 79 -28.23 -9.48 -19.74
N VAL A 80 -28.00 -8.16 -19.65
CA VAL A 80 -26.88 -7.57 -18.91
C VAL A 80 -27.02 -7.82 -17.41
N LEU A 81 -28.24 -7.66 -16.86
CA LEU A 81 -28.49 -7.97 -15.45
C LEU A 81 -28.30 -9.46 -15.14
N THR A 82 -28.69 -10.34 -16.07
CA THR A 82 -28.49 -11.78 -15.92
C THR A 82 -27.01 -12.14 -15.99
N GLU A 83 -26.29 -11.64 -16.98
CA GLU A 83 -24.83 -11.80 -17.14
C GLU A 83 -24.09 -11.37 -15.87
N LEU A 84 -24.36 -10.15 -15.39
CA LEU A 84 -23.67 -9.58 -14.24
C LEU A 84 -24.07 -10.26 -12.93
N THR A 85 -25.31 -10.71 -12.78
CA THR A 85 -25.72 -11.54 -11.64
C THR A 85 -24.98 -12.87 -11.62
N THR A 86 -24.84 -13.55 -12.77
CA THR A 86 -24.07 -14.80 -12.87
C THR A 86 -22.59 -14.59 -12.55
N GLU A 87 -21.98 -13.51 -13.05
CA GLU A 87 -20.60 -13.18 -12.70
C GLU A 87 -20.45 -12.84 -11.20
N ALA A 88 -21.39 -12.08 -10.63
CA ALA A 88 -21.39 -11.78 -9.19
C ALA A 88 -21.46 -13.05 -8.35
N GLN A 89 -22.26 -14.04 -8.76
CA GLN A 89 -22.33 -15.34 -8.09
C GLN A 89 -21.00 -16.10 -8.16
N SER A 90 -20.35 -16.17 -9.33
CA SER A 90 -19.03 -16.77 -9.47
C SER A 90 -17.97 -16.05 -8.64
N LEU A 91 -17.97 -14.72 -8.67
CA LEU A 91 -17.04 -13.89 -7.90
C LEU A 91 -17.25 -14.05 -6.38
N PHE A 92 -18.50 -14.14 -5.92
CA PHE A 92 -18.81 -14.44 -4.52
C PHE A 92 -18.23 -15.78 -4.11
N ARG A 93 -18.45 -16.84 -4.90
CA ARG A 93 -17.92 -18.19 -4.59
C ARG A 93 -16.38 -18.19 -4.55
N LEU A 94 -15.74 -17.50 -5.49
CA LEU A 94 -14.28 -17.39 -5.58
C LEU A 94 -13.69 -16.71 -4.33
N ILE A 95 -14.26 -15.57 -3.95
CA ILE A 95 -13.78 -14.79 -2.79
C ILE A 95 -14.17 -15.46 -1.48
N TYR A 96 -15.39 -15.98 -1.37
CA TYR A 96 -15.87 -16.67 -0.18
C TYR A 96 -15.01 -17.89 0.17
N GLY A 97 -14.61 -18.68 -0.83
CA GLY A 97 -13.69 -19.81 -0.67
C GLY A 97 -12.25 -19.42 -0.35
N LEU A 98 -11.90 -18.13 -0.35
CA LEU A 98 -10.53 -17.60 -0.23
C LEU A 98 -9.59 -18.12 -1.33
N ALA A 99 -10.14 -18.49 -2.50
CA ALA A 99 -9.35 -18.87 -3.68
C ALA A 99 -8.73 -17.63 -4.36
N ALA A 100 -9.37 -16.47 -4.21
CA ALA A 100 -8.84 -15.18 -4.58
C ALA A 100 -9.48 -14.10 -3.71
N THR A 101 -8.96 -12.89 -3.74
CA THR A 101 -9.49 -11.78 -2.94
C THR A 101 -9.02 -10.44 -3.53
N PRO A 102 -9.85 -9.39 -3.48
CA PRO A 102 -9.39 -8.07 -3.83
C PRO A 102 -8.41 -7.55 -2.76
N SER A 103 -7.83 -6.36 -2.99
CA SER A 103 -6.97 -5.75 -1.97
C SER A 103 -7.67 -5.59 -0.62
N GLY A 104 -6.91 -5.58 0.47
CA GLY A 104 -7.45 -5.36 1.83
C GLY A 104 -8.20 -4.02 1.97
N ARG A 105 -7.93 -3.04 1.10
CA ARG A 105 -8.75 -1.81 0.99
C ARG A 105 -10.16 -2.12 0.50
N ASN A 106 -10.28 -2.90 -0.55
CA ASN A 106 -11.57 -3.26 -1.15
C ASN A 106 -12.37 -4.13 -0.19
N LEU A 107 -11.73 -5.06 0.53
CA LEU A 107 -12.38 -5.80 1.61
C LEU A 107 -13.00 -4.88 2.66
N TRP A 108 -12.35 -3.77 3.01
CA TRP A 108 -12.87 -2.82 4.01
C TRP A 108 -13.89 -1.81 3.47
N ILE A 109 -13.77 -1.39 2.20
CA ILE A 109 -14.46 -0.20 1.68
C ILE A 109 -15.48 -0.51 0.57
N SER A 110 -15.31 -1.55 -0.23
CA SER A 110 -16.21 -1.84 -1.35
C SER A 110 -17.65 -2.07 -0.85
N GLY A 111 -18.62 -1.42 -1.51
CA GLY A 111 -20.04 -1.50 -1.18
C GLY A 111 -20.47 -0.71 0.05
N THR A 112 -19.63 0.18 0.57
CA THR A 112 -19.94 1.01 1.76
C THR A 112 -20.35 2.43 1.36
N ASP A 113 -21.11 3.12 2.22
CA ASP A 113 -21.43 4.54 2.05
C ASP A 113 -20.20 5.45 1.95
N TYR A 114 -19.05 5.02 2.48
CA TYR A 114 -17.80 5.75 2.33
C TYR A 114 -17.31 5.74 0.88
N GLN A 115 -17.34 4.57 0.24
CA GLN A 115 -16.96 4.40 -1.17
C GLN A 115 -17.87 5.19 -2.11
N HIS A 116 -19.15 5.34 -1.78
CA HIS A 116 -20.09 6.10 -2.61
C HIS A 116 -19.88 7.62 -2.52
N ARG A 117 -19.32 8.13 -1.41
CA ARG A 117 -19.19 9.57 -1.15
C ARG A 117 -17.79 10.13 -1.35
N ASN A 118 -16.76 9.29 -1.38
CA ASN A 118 -15.36 9.71 -1.49
C ASN A 118 -14.74 9.11 -2.75
N GLY A 119 -14.17 9.96 -3.61
CA GLY A 119 -13.34 9.48 -4.71
C GLY A 119 -12.09 8.77 -4.19
N ASP A 120 -11.41 8.04 -5.08
CA ASP A 120 -10.15 7.34 -4.84
C ASP A 120 -10.25 6.14 -3.87
N ALA A 121 -11.40 5.93 -3.23
CA ALA A 121 -11.55 5.06 -2.07
C ALA A 121 -11.20 3.57 -2.31
N LEU A 122 -11.35 3.09 -3.55
CA LEU A 122 -11.07 1.71 -3.94
C LEU A 122 -9.59 1.46 -4.30
N ASN A 123 -8.77 2.50 -4.40
CA ASN A 123 -7.35 2.41 -4.72
C ASN A 123 -6.51 2.75 -3.49
N ASN A 124 -5.53 1.90 -3.20
CA ASN A 124 -4.78 1.99 -1.94
C ASN A 124 -3.39 2.61 -2.11
N CYS A 125 -2.83 2.67 -3.31
CA CYS A 125 -1.50 3.23 -3.52
C CYS A 125 -1.45 4.06 -4.78
N TRP A 126 -0.51 5.02 -4.81
CA TRP A 126 -0.39 6.04 -5.84
C TRP A 126 1.06 6.34 -6.14
N PHE A 127 1.29 7.06 -7.25
CA PHE A 127 2.57 7.70 -7.53
C PHE A 127 2.39 9.18 -7.90
N ILE A 128 3.29 10.05 -7.46
CA ILE A 128 3.33 11.46 -7.88
C ILE A 128 4.77 11.95 -8.09
N ALA A 129 5.00 12.72 -9.16
CA ALA A 129 6.29 13.33 -9.40
C ALA A 129 6.43 14.66 -8.66
N VAL A 130 7.52 14.87 -7.93
CA VAL A 130 7.75 16.08 -7.13
C VAL A 130 8.34 17.17 -8.01
N ARG A 131 7.46 17.82 -8.77
CA ARG A 131 7.72 19.02 -9.59
C ARG A 131 6.49 19.95 -9.53
N PRO A 132 6.62 21.26 -9.80
CA PRO A 132 5.47 22.15 -9.82
C PRO A 132 4.44 21.69 -10.85
N GLN A 133 3.17 21.60 -10.45
CA GLN A 133 2.08 21.10 -11.29
C GLN A 133 0.79 21.90 -11.05
N ALA A 134 -0.13 21.86 -12.02
CA ALA A 134 -1.46 22.44 -11.86
C ALA A 134 -2.40 21.46 -11.16
N TYR A 135 -3.32 21.95 -10.33
CA TYR A 135 -4.32 21.12 -9.66
C TYR A 135 -5.37 20.60 -10.64
N GLY A 136 -5.64 21.32 -11.74
CA GLY A 136 -6.69 20.98 -12.70
C GLY A 136 -8.10 21.13 -12.11
N ASP A 137 -9.09 20.54 -12.78
CA ASP A 137 -10.47 20.45 -12.29
C ASP A 137 -10.62 19.38 -11.19
N SER A 138 -9.86 19.51 -10.11
CA SER A 138 -9.84 18.55 -9.00
C SER A 138 -10.76 18.96 -7.87
N HIS A 139 -11.18 17.99 -7.04
CA HIS A 139 -11.97 18.24 -5.83
C HIS A 139 -11.29 19.23 -4.86
N ILE A 140 -9.96 19.16 -4.77
CA ILE A 140 -9.13 20.11 -4.03
C ILE A 140 -8.49 21.09 -5.02
N LEU A 141 -8.76 22.39 -4.84
CA LEU A 141 -8.12 23.49 -5.57
C LEU A 141 -7.98 24.69 -4.61
N PRO A 142 -6.76 25.19 -4.35
CA PRO A 142 -6.60 26.41 -3.56
C PRO A 142 -7.31 27.59 -4.20
N SER A 143 -8.09 28.34 -3.41
CA SER A 143 -8.97 29.42 -3.90
C SER A 143 -8.24 30.59 -4.57
N TYR A 144 -6.93 30.72 -4.33
CA TYR A 144 -6.05 31.72 -4.93
C TYR A 144 -5.41 31.26 -6.24
N LEU A 145 -5.69 30.04 -6.70
CA LEU A 145 -5.18 29.48 -7.96
C LEU A 145 -6.31 29.30 -8.97
N THR A 146 -5.97 29.43 -10.25
CA THR A 146 -6.82 28.90 -11.34
C THR A 146 -6.50 27.44 -11.61
N GLN A 147 -7.42 26.71 -12.26
CA GLN A 147 -7.25 25.28 -12.55
C GLN A 147 -5.94 24.95 -13.29
N ASP A 148 -5.51 25.81 -14.22
CA ASP A 148 -4.30 25.63 -15.04
C ASP A 148 -3.04 26.24 -14.41
N GLN A 149 -3.15 26.91 -13.27
CA GLN A 149 -2.00 27.56 -12.64
C GLN A 149 -1.11 26.52 -11.95
N VAL A 150 0.14 26.46 -12.40
CA VAL A 150 1.17 25.59 -11.83
C VAL A 150 1.61 26.12 -10.47
N ALA A 151 1.63 25.22 -9.48
CA ALA A 151 2.03 25.51 -8.11
C ALA A 151 3.01 24.47 -7.58
N VAL A 152 3.92 24.89 -6.70
CA VAL A 152 4.89 24.00 -6.04
C VAL A 152 4.18 23.06 -5.07
N SER A 153 3.12 23.54 -4.43
CA SER A 153 2.32 22.79 -3.46
C SER A 153 1.56 21.58 -4.00
N MET A 154 1.28 21.52 -5.32
CA MET A 154 0.37 20.53 -5.90
C MET A 154 0.80 19.07 -5.64
N PRO A 155 2.03 18.62 -5.96
CA PRO A 155 2.44 17.23 -5.70
C PRO A 155 2.41 16.87 -4.21
N PHE A 156 2.76 17.81 -3.32
CA PHE A 156 2.70 17.62 -1.88
C PHE A 156 1.25 17.55 -1.38
N SER A 157 0.35 18.31 -1.99
CA SER A 157 -1.08 18.27 -1.67
C SER A 157 -1.72 16.96 -2.11
N PHE A 158 -1.34 16.45 -3.28
CA PHE A 158 -1.75 15.13 -3.74
C PHE A 158 -1.28 14.04 -2.77
N MET A 159 0.02 14.08 -2.40
CA MET A 159 0.59 13.15 -1.42
C MET A 159 -0.17 13.20 -0.10
N PHE A 160 -0.36 14.39 0.46
CA PHE A 160 -1.05 14.58 1.73
C PHE A 160 -2.49 14.06 1.68
N ASP A 161 -3.22 14.36 0.61
CA ASP A 161 -4.58 13.89 0.43
C ASP A 161 -4.68 12.36 0.36
N GLN A 162 -3.84 11.72 -0.45
CA GLN A 162 -3.86 10.26 -0.62
C GLN A 162 -3.41 9.52 0.65
N LEU A 163 -2.46 10.07 1.40
CA LEU A 163 -2.07 9.54 2.70
C LEU A 163 -3.20 9.69 3.73
N MET A 164 -3.90 10.83 3.76
CA MET A 164 -5.06 11.06 4.64
C MET A 164 -6.26 10.15 4.30
N LYS A 165 -6.38 9.71 3.05
CA LYS A 165 -7.30 8.64 2.60
C LYS A 165 -6.82 7.23 2.98
N GLY A 166 -5.73 7.14 3.76
CA GLY A 166 -5.10 5.91 4.21
C GLY A 166 -4.47 5.07 3.09
N GLY A 167 -4.07 5.73 2.00
CA GLY A 167 -3.27 5.14 0.94
C GLY A 167 -1.78 5.29 1.20
N GLY A 168 -0.96 4.64 0.36
CA GLY A 168 0.48 4.86 0.29
C GLY A 168 0.87 5.59 -0.99
N VAL A 169 1.92 6.41 -0.96
CA VAL A 169 2.32 7.26 -2.09
C VAL A 169 3.80 7.07 -2.38
N GLY A 170 4.12 6.57 -3.57
CA GLY A 170 5.47 6.68 -4.11
C GLY A 170 5.64 8.08 -4.71
N PHE A 171 6.78 8.71 -4.50
CA PHE A 171 7.03 10.03 -5.06
C PHE A 171 8.45 10.17 -5.58
N SER A 172 8.61 10.88 -6.71
CA SER A 172 9.92 11.03 -7.34
C SER A 172 10.54 12.40 -7.10
N VAL A 173 11.70 12.39 -6.45
CA VAL A 173 12.64 13.51 -6.30
C VAL A 173 13.87 13.33 -7.20
N THR A 174 13.72 12.64 -8.34
CA THR A 174 14.80 12.52 -9.32
C THR A 174 15.27 13.90 -9.81
N PRO A 175 16.53 14.04 -10.28
CA PRO A 175 17.04 15.32 -10.78
C PRO A 175 16.14 15.98 -11.82
N ASN A 176 15.55 15.20 -12.73
CA ASN A 176 14.63 15.69 -13.76
C ASN A 176 13.39 16.39 -13.19
N ASN A 177 12.94 16.00 -11.99
CA ASN A 177 11.82 16.64 -11.30
C ASN A 177 12.28 17.84 -10.47
N VAL A 178 13.30 17.64 -9.64
CA VAL A 178 13.77 18.67 -8.68
C VAL A 178 14.34 19.90 -9.41
N HIS A 179 15.00 19.74 -10.56
CA HIS A 179 15.49 20.87 -11.35
C HIS A 179 14.37 21.79 -11.88
N GLN A 180 13.13 21.31 -11.92
CA GLN A 180 11.97 22.12 -12.31
C GLN A 180 11.43 22.99 -11.16
N MET A 181 11.89 22.75 -9.92
CA MET A 181 11.51 23.61 -8.79
C MET A 181 12.09 25.01 -8.98
N PRO A 182 11.27 26.07 -8.81
CA PRO A 182 11.78 27.43 -8.87
C PRO A 182 12.71 27.69 -7.67
N VAL A 183 13.49 28.77 -7.78
CA VAL A 183 14.18 29.34 -6.62
C VAL A 183 13.13 29.78 -5.60
N VAL A 184 13.39 29.52 -4.32
CA VAL A 184 12.51 30.01 -3.25
C VAL A 184 12.68 31.53 -3.13
N ASP A 185 11.62 32.28 -3.40
CA ASP A 185 11.70 33.72 -3.65
C ASP A 185 11.81 34.54 -2.36
N GLN A 186 11.12 34.13 -1.30
CA GLN A 186 10.95 34.93 -0.10
C GLN A 186 10.69 34.09 1.14
N THR A 187 11.08 34.64 2.29
CA THR A 187 10.76 34.07 3.59
C THR A 187 9.29 34.28 3.94
N VAL A 188 8.66 33.29 4.57
CA VAL A 188 7.31 33.38 5.12
C VAL A 188 7.36 33.43 6.65
N ASP A 189 6.73 34.46 7.18
CA ASP A 189 6.40 34.63 8.60
C ASP A 189 5.07 33.93 8.86
N LEU A 190 5.14 32.70 9.35
CA LEU A 190 3.99 31.84 9.63
C LEU A 190 3.51 32.07 11.05
N THR A 191 2.24 32.45 11.21
CA THR A 191 1.54 32.41 12.49
C THR A 191 0.41 31.39 12.44
N ILE A 192 0.35 30.50 13.42
CA ILE A 192 -0.79 29.60 13.63
C ILE A 192 -1.58 30.10 14.84
N VAL A 193 -2.87 30.37 14.66
CA VAL A 193 -3.74 30.89 15.71
C VAL A 193 -4.77 29.85 16.14
N ILE A 194 -5.10 29.84 17.43
CA ILE A 194 -6.10 28.96 18.02
C ILE A 194 -6.95 29.70 19.05
N ASP A 195 -8.25 29.47 19.02
CA ASP A 195 -9.19 30.04 19.97
C ASP A 195 -8.96 29.48 21.38
N PRO A 196 -8.93 30.33 22.43
CA PRO A 196 -8.82 29.89 23.83
C PRO A 196 -9.90 28.90 24.28
N GLU A 197 -11.05 28.86 23.61
CA GLU A 197 -12.13 27.92 23.90
C GLU A 197 -11.90 26.52 23.29
N SER A 198 -10.91 26.37 22.39
CA SER A 198 -10.59 25.06 21.82
C SER A 198 -10.05 24.10 22.88
N ALA A 199 -10.55 22.87 22.88
CA ALA A 199 -10.04 21.80 23.74
C ALA A 199 -8.56 21.46 23.47
N SER A 200 -8.01 21.88 22.33
CA SER A 200 -6.61 21.69 21.95
C SER A 200 -5.75 22.95 22.16
N TYR A 201 -6.27 23.99 22.81
CA TYR A 201 -5.58 25.27 23.00
C TYR A 201 -4.21 25.11 23.68
N ALA A 202 -4.17 24.53 24.88
CA ALA A 202 -2.95 24.43 25.67
C ALA A 202 -1.85 23.63 24.94
N ASP A 203 -2.21 22.49 24.36
CA ASP A 203 -1.28 21.62 23.62
C ASP A 203 -0.77 22.29 22.35
N SER A 204 -1.63 23.02 21.62
CA SER A 204 -1.22 23.73 20.40
C SER A 204 -0.32 24.92 20.72
N VAL A 205 -0.58 25.65 21.81
CA VAL A 205 0.26 26.76 22.25
C VAL A 205 1.64 26.28 22.70
N ALA A 206 1.73 25.10 23.34
CA ALA A 206 3.01 24.48 23.68
C ALA A 206 3.89 24.18 22.44
N LEU A 207 3.27 24.03 21.26
CA LEU A 207 3.93 23.80 19.97
C LEU A 207 4.12 25.08 19.14
N GLY A 208 3.83 26.26 19.71
CA GLY A 208 4.07 27.55 19.07
C GLY A 208 2.85 28.20 18.42
N ALA A 209 1.65 27.61 18.52
CA ALA A 209 0.43 28.34 18.17
C ALA A 209 0.20 29.51 19.16
N VAL A 210 -0.53 30.55 18.73
CA VAL A 210 -0.80 31.74 19.56
C VAL A 210 -2.30 31.95 19.76
N ASN A 211 -2.64 32.71 20.80
CA ASN A 211 -4.02 33.09 21.10
C ASN A 211 -4.63 33.89 19.95
N ARG A 212 -5.69 33.35 19.35
CA ARG A 212 -6.39 33.99 18.24
C ARG A 212 -6.94 35.36 18.58
N SER A 213 -7.58 35.51 19.74
CA SER A 213 -8.24 36.76 20.13
C SER A 213 -7.23 37.87 20.39
N GLU A 214 -6.10 37.55 21.02
CA GLU A 214 -4.99 38.48 21.23
C GLU A 214 -4.34 38.85 19.89
N TRP A 215 -4.03 37.87 19.06
CA TRP A 215 -3.41 38.14 17.75
C TRP A 215 -4.30 39.02 16.86
N MET A 216 -5.60 38.75 16.82
CA MET A 216 -6.59 39.54 16.06
C MET A 216 -6.82 40.93 16.64
N HIS A 217 -6.53 41.15 17.92
CA HIS A 217 -6.56 42.48 18.53
C HIS A 217 -5.38 43.33 18.07
N ASP A 218 -4.19 42.73 18.02
CA ASP A 218 -2.92 43.42 17.76
C ASP A 218 -2.57 43.52 16.27
N ASN A 219 -3.23 42.74 15.40
CA ASN A 219 -2.90 42.62 13.97
C ASN A 219 -4.10 42.87 13.05
N SER A 220 -3.82 43.21 11.80
CA SER A 220 -4.80 43.41 10.73
C SER A 220 -4.73 42.29 9.70
N LEU A 221 -5.89 41.86 9.18
CA LEU A 221 -5.96 40.87 8.09
C LEU A 221 -5.67 41.46 6.70
N ALA A 222 -5.53 42.78 6.56
CA ALA A 222 -5.38 43.43 5.25
C ALA A 222 -4.13 42.97 4.47
N ASP A 223 -3.02 42.77 5.18
CA ASP A 223 -1.69 42.51 4.59
C ASP A 223 -1.20 41.07 4.83
N VAL A 224 -2.08 40.15 5.22
CA VAL A 224 -1.73 38.75 5.51
C VAL A 224 -2.48 37.79 4.58
N ARG A 225 -1.90 36.61 4.35
CA ARG A 225 -2.59 35.46 3.76
C ARG A 225 -3.30 34.70 4.89
N PHE A 226 -4.53 35.08 5.19
CA PHE A 226 -5.34 34.44 6.22
C PHE A 226 -6.12 33.25 5.67
N TYR A 227 -6.10 32.12 6.38
CA TYR A 227 -6.96 30.97 6.10
C TYR A 227 -7.45 30.34 7.40
N ARG A 228 -8.77 30.24 7.55
CA ARG A 228 -9.41 29.49 8.64
C ARG A 228 -9.71 28.08 8.15
N LEU A 229 -9.10 27.10 8.79
CA LEU A 229 -9.14 25.72 8.35
C LEU A 229 -10.50 25.11 8.71
N PRO A 230 -11.27 24.58 7.74
CA PRO A 230 -12.40 23.73 8.06
C PRO A 230 -11.90 22.39 8.62
N ASP A 231 -12.65 21.81 9.57
CA ASP A 231 -12.38 20.51 10.19
C ASP A 231 -12.62 19.33 9.22
N THR A 232 -11.77 19.25 8.21
CA THR A 232 -11.87 18.36 7.05
C THR A 232 -10.47 17.99 6.57
N ARG A 233 -10.37 16.85 5.85
CA ARG A 233 -9.13 16.45 5.17
C ARG A 233 -8.65 17.54 4.21
N GLU A 234 -9.56 18.12 3.45
CA GLU A 234 -9.28 19.19 2.50
C GLU A 234 -8.70 20.44 3.18
N GLY A 235 -9.22 20.80 4.37
CA GLY A 235 -8.72 21.94 5.14
C GLY A 235 -7.25 21.81 5.53
N TRP A 236 -6.81 20.60 5.89
CA TRP A 236 -5.42 20.32 6.23
C TRP A 236 -4.51 20.46 5.00
N VAL A 237 -4.93 19.89 3.86
CA VAL A 237 -4.21 19.97 2.59
C VAL A 237 -4.06 21.42 2.11
N LEU A 238 -5.16 22.18 2.14
CA LEU A 238 -5.20 23.58 1.69
C LEU A 238 -4.38 24.51 2.59
N ALA A 239 -4.28 24.22 3.89
CA ALA A 239 -3.44 24.98 4.81
C ALA A 239 -1.96 24.84 4.47
N ASN A 240 -1.49 23.59 4.25
CA ASN A 240 -0.13 23.32 3.82
C ASN A 240 0.16 24.01 2.48
N ALA A 241 -0.73 23.85 1.50
CA ALA A 241 -0.58 24.49 0.19
C ALA A 241 -0.45 26.01 0.29
N ASN A 242 -1.30 26.66 1.09
CA ASN A 242 -1.26 28.12 1.27
C ASN A 242 0.06 28.61 1.86
N MET A 243 0.61 27.89 2.84
CA MET A 243 1.92 28.21 3.42
C MET A 243 3.04 27.99 2.39
N MET A 244 3.08 26.84 1.72
CA MET A 244 4.13 26.55 0.74
C MET A 244 4.13 27.55 -0.42
N ASP A 245 2.96 27.80 -1.02
CA ASP A 245 2.83 28.68 -2.18
C ASP A 245 3.08 30.16 -1.84
N ALA A 246 3.01 30.56 -0.57
CA ALA A 246 3.38 31.91 -0.17
C ALA A 246 4.89 32.20 -0.38
N HIS A 247 5.74 31.19 -0.45
CA HIS A 247 7.18 31.33 -0.68
C HIS A 247 7.57 31.66 -2.13
N PHE A 248 6.63 31.55 -3.08
CA PHE A 248 6.90 31.68 -4.51
C PHE A 248 6.11 32.82 -5.15
N ASN A 249 6.76 33.68 -5.92
CA ASN A 249 6.15 34.84 -6.57
C ASN A 249 5.07 34.44 -7.60
N SER A 250 5.20 33.28 -8.24
CA SER A 250 4.25 32.77 -9.24
C SER A 250 2.86 32.47 -8.68
N THR A 251 2.76 32.21 -7.38
CA THR A 251 1.53 31.91 -6.65
C THR A 251 1.28 32.92 -5.50
N ASN A 252 2.12 33.96 -5.42
CA ASN A 252 2.00 35.06 -4.47
C ASN A 252 2.34 36.42 -5.12
N PRO A 253 1.57 36.88 -6.12
CA PRO A 253 1.87 38.13 -6.84
C PRO A 253 1.80 39.38 -5.95
N GLU A 254 1.02 39.32 -4.87
CA GLU A 254 0.92 40.39 -3.87
C GLU A 254 2.11 40.43 -2.91
N LYS A 255 3.01 39.44 -2.95
CA LYS A 255 4.20 39.32 -2.09
C LYS A 255 3.90 39.42 -0.59
N LYS A 256 2.74 38.87 -0.19
CA LYS A 256 2.36 38.78 1.22
C LYS A 256 3.20 37.70 1.89
N THR A 257 4.16 38.11 2.71
CA THR A 257 5.08 37.22 3.44
C THR A 257 4.52 36.76 4.79
N LYS A 258 3.45 37.40 5.29
CA LYS A 258 2.77 36.99 6.52
C LYS A 258 1.64 36.02 6.19
N VAL A 259 1.74 34.78 6.68
CA VAL A 259 0.71 33.75 6.52
C VAL A 259 0.12 33.44 7.89
N VAL A 260 -1.21 33.42 7.97
CA VAL A 260 -1.93 33.22 9.23
C VAL A 260 -2.94 32.10 9.05
N LEU A 261 -2.73 31.00 9.77
CA LEU A 261 -3.55 29.79 9.71
C LEU A 261 -4.35 29.66 11.00
N ASP A 262 -5.67 29.69 10.92
CA ASP A 262 -6.58 29.59 12.05
C ASP A 262 -7.11 28.15 12.18
N ILE A 263 -6.59 27.44 13.18
CA ILE A 263 -6.87 26.01 13.45
C ILE A 263 -7.99 25.81 14.48
N SER A 264 -8.69 26.88 14.86
CA SER A 264 -9.65 26.86 15.98
C SER A 264 -10.79 25.84 15.79
N ASP A 265 -11.14 25.53 14.55
CA ASP A 265 -12.24 24.62 14.23
C ASP A 265 -11.81 23.15 14.19
N ILE A 266 -10.51 22.84 14.21
CA ILE A 266 -10.02 21.46 14.10
C ILE A 266 -10.41 20.67 15.36
N ARG A 267 -11.01 19.50 15.16
CA ARG A 267 -11.47 18.63 16.26
C ARG A 267 -10.32 18.21 17.17
N PRO A 268 -10.56 18.03 18.49
CA PRO A 268 -9.51 17.67 19.44
C PRO A 268 -9.05 16.21 19.31
N LYS A 269 -7.94 15.88 19.99
CA LYS A 269 -7.47 14.50 20.15
C LYS A 269 -8.59 13.61 20.70
N ASN A 270 -8.67 12.38 20.19
CA ASN A 270 -9.67 11.36 20.53
C ASN A 270 -11.09 11.60 20.00
N ALA A 271 -11.35 12.69 19.25
CA ALA A 271 -12.64 12.86 18.58
C ALA A 271 -12.83 11.81 17.47
N PRO A 272 -14.04 11.27 17.24
CA PRO A 272 -14.25 10.26 16.20
C PRO A 272 -13.89 10.75 14.78
N ILE A 273 -13.29 9.88 13.95
CA ILE A 273 -13.12 10.12 12.51
C ILE A 273 -14.26 9.45 11.76
N HIS A 274 -14.88 10.14 10.80
CA HIS A 274 -15.94 9.56 9.97
C HIS A 274 -15.34 8.88 8.74
N GLY A 275 -15.71 7.62 8.49
CA GLY A 275 -15.38 6.90 7.25
C GLY A 275 -14.09 6.08 7.28
N PHE A 276 -13.16 6.42 8.17
CA PHE A 276 -12.01 5.60 8.56
C PHE A 276 -12.19 5.23 10.03
N GLY A 277 -11.87 3.98 10.43
CA GLY A 277 -11.92 3.61 11.85
C GLY A 277 -10.85 4.36 12.66
N GLY A 278 -11.10 4.58 13.95
CA GLY A 278 -10.17 5.25 14.88
C GLY A 278 -10.57 6.68 15.24
N THR A 279 -9.67 7.36 15.96
CA THR A 279 -9.89 8.69 16.53
C THR A 279 -8.90 9.73 16.00
N ALA A 280 -9.29 10.99 16.02
CA ALA A 280 -8.48 12.13 15.56
C ALA A 280 -7.29 12.39 16.49
N SER A 281 -6.20 12.90 15.92
CA SER A 281 -4.99 13.30 16.66
C SER A 281 -5.11 14.63 17.40
N GLY A 282 -6.11 15.45 17.05
CA GLY A 282 -6.04 16.89 17.31
C GLY A 282 -5.15 17.61 16.30
N PRO A 283 -5.07 18.95 16.35
CA PRO A 283 -4.30 19.76 15.40
C PRO A 283 -2.78 19.71 15.63
N MET A 284 -2.30 19.18 16.76
CA MET A 284 -0.89 19.25 17.16
C MET A 284 0.09 18.74 16.09
N PRO A 285 -0.11 17.56 15.47
CA PRO A 285 0.81 17.09 14.42
C PRO A 285 0.80 17.96 13.15
N LEU A 286 -0.30 18.68 12.88
CA LEU A 286 -0.38 19.63 11.78
C LEU A 286 0.41 20.91 12.11
N VAL A 287 0.37 21.38 13.36
CA VAL A 287 1.13 22.56 13.81
C VAL A 287 2.63 22.34 13.63
N GLU A 288 3.16 21.22 14.12
CA GLU A 288 4.58 20.85 13.97
C GLU A 288 5.00 20.82 12.50
N MET A 289 4.25 20.09 11.67
CA MET A 289 4.52 19.94 10.24
C MET A 289 4.59 21.28 9.50
N LEU A 290 3.63 22.17 9.77
CA LEU A 290 3.57 23.46 9.11
C LEU A 290 4.76 24.34 9.47
N PHE A 291 5.21 24.33 10.74
CA PHE A 291 6.42 25.04 11.14
C PHE A 291 7.69 24.43 10.54
N ASP A 292 7.81 23.11 10.56
CA ASP A 292 8.99 22.41 10.05
C ASP A 292 9.16 22.59 8.53
N ILE A 293 8.08 22.43 7.76
CA ILE A 293 8.10 22.65 6.30
C ILE A 293 8.38 24.14 5.99
N ASN A 294 7.76 25.07 6.72
CA ASN A 294 8.03 26.50 6.59
C ASN A 294 9.51 26.81 6.86
N GLN A 295 10.13 26.13 7.83
CA GLN A 295 11.55 26.29 8.11
C GLN A 295 12.44 25.77 6.98
N ILE A 296 12.13 24.61 6.38
CA ILE A 296 12.86 24.09 5.21
C ILE A 296 12.83 25.12 4.07
N LEU A 297 11.64 25.62 3.74
CA LEU A 297 11.47 26.61 2.66
C LEU A 297 12.18 27.93 2.98
N ASN A 298 12.06 28.44 4.20
CA ASN A 298 12.78 29.64 4.64
C ASN A 298 14.31 29.51 4.57
N ASN A 299 14.85 28.34 4.93
CA ASN A 299 16.28 28.04 4.82
C ASN A 299 16.75 27.90 3.36
N ALA A 300 15.83 27.74 2.41
CA ALA A 300 16.10 27.62 0.99
C ALA A 300 15.93 28.94 0.21
N VAL A 301 15.61 30.07 0.88
CA VAL A 301 15.45 31.36 0.21
C VAL A 301 16.70 31.75 -0.59
N GLY A 302 16.49 32.09 -1.86
CA GLY A 302 17.57 32.43 -2.80
C GLY A 302 18.25 31.24 -3.46
N ARG A 303 17.86 29.99 -3.16
CA ARG A 303 18.31 28.79 -3.87
C ARG A 303 17.13 27.93 -4.36
N GLN A 304 17.41 26.99 -5.25
CA GLN A 304 16.47 25.91 -5.58
C GLN A 304 16.45 24.88 -4.46
N LEU A 305 15.32 24.17 -4.34
CA LEU A 305 15.18 23.03 -3.45
C LEU A 305 16.00 21.84 -3.98
N THR A 306 16.54 21.04 -3.06
CA THR A 306 17.26 19.80 -3.33
C THR A 306 16.34 18.59 -3.22
N ALA A 307 16.81 17.41 -3.67
CA ALA A 307 16.07 16.16 -3.46
C ALA A 307 15.86 15.87 -1.97
N VAL A 308 16.83 16.23 -1.11
CA VAL A 308 16.71 16.10 0.35
C VAL A 308 15.62 17.03 0.89
N ASP A 309 15.60 18.31 0.52
CA ASP A 309 14.55 19.24 0.97
C ASP A 309 13.15 18.75 0.55
N CYS A 310 13.00 18.27 -0.69
CA CYS A 310 11.73 17.74 -1.19
C CYS A 310 11.31 16.45 -0.49
N THR A 311 12.24 15.53 -0.22
CA THR A 311 11.96 14.29 0.52
C THR A 311 11.60 14.59 1.97
N ASP A 312 12.32 15.49 2.63
CA ASP A 312 12.05 15.88 4.02
C ASP A 312 10.63 16.49 4.16
N MET A 313 10.20 17.35 3.22
CA MET A 313 8.82 17.86 3.19
C MET A 313 7.78 16.75 2.99
N GLY A 314 8.03 15.78 2.10
CA GLY A 314 7.16 14.61 1.95
C GLY A 314 7.08 13.78 3.24
N ASN A 315 8.23 13.50 3.84
CA ASN A 315 8.33 12.70 5.06
C ASN A 315 7.67 13.38 6.27
N MET A 316 7.69 14.71 6.36
CA MET A 316 6.93 15.47 7.36
C MET A 316 5.42 15.30 7.17
N ILE A 317 4.94 15.31 5.92
CA ILE A 317 3.53 15.00 5.62
C ILE A 317 3.19 13.58 6.06
N GLY A 318 4.00 12.59 5.70
CA GLY A 318 3.84 11.20 6.16
C GLY A 318 3.80 11.07 7.68
N LYS A 319 4.76 11.67 8.39
CA LYS A 319 4.82 11.72 9.86
C LYS A 319 3.52 12.26 10.46
N THR A 320 3.02 13.38 9.94
CA THR A 320 1.78 14.00 10.42
C THR A 320 0.57 13.11 10.23
N VAL A 321 0.49 12.41 9.10
CA VAL A 321 -0.62 11.48 8.83
C VAL A 321 -0.57 10.25 9.75
N VAL A 322 0.63 9.71 10.03
CA VAL A 322 0.80 8.61 11.00
C VAL A 322 0.38 9.04 12.40
N ALA A 323 0.85 10.21 12.86
CA ALA A 323 0.44 10.79 14.14
C ALA A 323 -1.05 11.12 14.17
N GLY A 324 -1.64 11.40 13.00
CA GLY A 324 -3.07 11.52 12.70
C GLY A 324 -3.92 10.25 12.91
N ASN A 325 -3.33 9.17 13.44
CA ASN A 325 -3.93 7.84 13.61
C ASN A 325 -4.36 7.16 12.29
N VAL A 326 -3.88 7.61 11.14
CA VAL A 326 -4.12 6.91 9.87
C VAL A 326 -3.11 5.76 9.74
N ARG A 327 -3.56 4.56 10.13
CA ARG A 327 -2.82 3.28 10.23
C ARG A 327 -1.93 2.87 9.02
N ARG A 328 -2.00 3.55 7.87
CA ARG A 328 -1.44 3.08 6.58
C ARG A 328 -0.62 4.11 5.79
N SER A 329 -0.22 5.23 6.39
CA SER A 329 0.72 6.13 5.72
C SER A 329 2.01 5.37 5.42
N ALA A 330 2.30 5.18 4.13
CA ALA A 330 3.48 4.49 3.64
C ALA A 330 3.98 5.20 2.40
N GLU A 331 5.24 5.61 2.43
CA GLU A 331 5.85 6.38 1.36
C GLU A 331 7.04 5.64 0.75
N LEU A 332 7.29 5.91 -0.54
CA LEU A 332 8.55 5.60 -1.18
C LEU A 332 9.10 6.85 -1.83
N ALA A 333 10.30 7.26 -1.45
CA ALA A 333 11.02 8.35 -2.09
C ALA A 333 11.92 7.79 -3.20
N LEU A 334 11.73 8.23 -4.45
CA LEU A 334 12.52 7.80 -5.61
C LEU A 334 13.46 8.92 -6.07
N GLY A 335 14.75 8.80 -5.74
CA GLY A 335 15.80 9.77 -6.08
C GLY A 335 16.71 9.32 -7.22
N GLY A 336 17.75 10.11 -7.50
CA GLY A 336 18.77 9.77 -8.50
C GLY A 336 19.83 8.83 -7.94
N ALA A 337 20.31 7.88 -8.75
CA ALA A 337 21.36 6.94 -8.36
C ALA A 337 22.75 7.57 -8.16
N GLU A 338 22.93 8.82 -8.56
CA GLU A 338 24.18 9.59 -8.41
C GLU A 338 24.04 10.74 -7.38
N ASP A 339 22.92 10.81 -6.65
CA ASP A 339 22.70 11.83 -5.62
C ASP A 339 23.08 11.26 -4.24
N ASP A 340 24.37 11.37 -3.89
CA ASP A 340 24.90 10.89 -2.61
C ASP A 340 24.13 11.47 -1.41
N ALA A 341 23.73 12.74 -1.48
CA ALA A 341 23.01 13.39 -0.38
C ALA A 341 21.65 12.72 -0.14
N PHE A 342 20.93 12.37 -1.21
CA PHE A 342 19.69 11.59 -1.12
C PHE A 342 19.94 10.16 -0.63
N ILE A 343 20.94 9.47 -1.21
CA ILE A 343 21.26 8.07 -0.87
C ILE A 343 21.57 7.93 0.63
N THR A 344 22.38 8.84 1.18
CA THR A 344 22.82 8.77 2.57
C THR A 344 21.92 9.50 3.56
N MET A 345 20.83 10.15 3.13
CA MET A 345 20.05 11.04 4.02
C MET A 345 19.49 10.34 5.26
N LYS A 346 19.18 9.05 5.18
CA LYS A 346 18.68 8.25 6.31
C LYS A 346 19.77 7.78 7.27
N GLN A 347 21.04 8.09 6.99
CA GLN A 347 22.16 7.81 7.90
C GLN A 347 22.32 8.88 9.01
N ASP A 348 21.73 10.06 8.82
CA ASP A 348 21.57 11.07 9.87
C ASP A 348 20.54 10.58 10.89
N LYS A 349 21.01 10.11 12.05
CA LYS A 349 20.15 9.52 13.08
C LYS A 349 19.16 10.51 13.68
N ASP A 350 19.55 11.78 13.84
CA ASP A 350 18.68 12.79 14.44
C ASP A 350 17.51 13.08 13.50
N GLN A 351 17.79 13.25 12.20
CA GLN A 351 16.74 13.45 11.20
C GLN A 351 15.94 12.18 10.93
N LEU A 352 16.58 11.01 10.97
CA LEU A 352 15.93 9.71 10.84
C LEU A 352 14.87 9.52 11.91
N TYR A 353 15.21 9.73 13.18
CA TYR A 353 14.25 9.60 14.28
C TYR A 353 13.21 10.71 14.29
N HIS A 354 13.56 11.90 13.80
CA HIS A 354 12.61 13.00 13.70
C HIS A 354 11.51 12.74 12.65
N HIS A 355 11.88 12.38 11.41
CA HIS A 355 10.91 12.28 10.30
C HIS A 355 11.34 11.38 9.13
N ARG A 356 12.65 11.19 8.83
CA ARG A 356 13.08 10.45 7.63
C ARG A 356 12.77 8.94 7.66
N TRP A 357 12.22 8.44 8.77
CA TRP A 357 11.66 7.09 8.85
C TRP A 357 10.37 6.92 8.04
N ALA A 358 9.69 8.01 7.66
CA ALA A 358 8.36 7.98 7.04
C ALA A 358 8.34 7.35 5.64
N SER A 359 9.48 7.31 4.95
CA SER A 359 9.61 6.72 3.62
C SER A 359 10.74 5.70 3.53
N ASN A 360 10.57 4.71 2.66
CA ASN A 360 11.70 3.92 2.15
C ASN A 360 12.24 4.57 0.89
N ASN A 361 13.55 4.70 0.79
CA ASN A 361 14.22 5.39 -0.29
C ASN A 361 14.64 4.37 -1.34
N SER A 362 14.44 4.72 -2.60
CA SER A 362 14.93 3.96 -3.75
C SER A 362 15.60 4.89 -4.75
N VAL A 363 16.51 4.36 -5.55
CA VAL A 363 17.17 5.10 -6.63
C VAL A 363 16.65 4.66 -7.99
N ALA A 364 16.46 5.64 -8.87
CA ALA A 364 16.11 5.40 -10.27
C ALA A 364 17.36 5.09 -11.09
N VAL A 365 17.33 4.00 -11.84
CA VAL A 365 18.39 3.57 -12.76
C VAL A 365 17.81 3.24 -14.15
N ASP A 366 18.72 3.00 -15.09
CA ASP A 366 18.44 2.28 -16.34
C ASP A 366 19.39 1.08 -16.45
N SER A 367 19.35 0.38 -17.59
CA SER A 367 20.19 -0.79 -17.82
C SER A 367 21.65 -0.46 -18.17
N ASP A 368 21.97 0.80 -18.48
CA ASP A 368 23.33 1.25 -18.77
C ASP A 368 24.08 1.62 -17.47
N PHE A 369 23.36 1.77 -16.35
CA PHE A 369 23.94 1.98 -15.04
C PHE A 369 24.71 0.74 -14.56
N THR A 370 26.01 0.91 -14.26
CA THR A 370 26.89 -0.18 -13.83
C THR A 370 27.53 0.01 -12.45
N ASP A 371 27.49 1.22 -11.87
CA ASP A 371 28.18 1.53 -10.62
C ASP A 371 27.33 1.21 -9.38
N TYR A 372 27.02 -0.08 -9.19
CA TYR A 372 26.20 -0.54 -8.06
C TYR A 372 26.95 -0.59 -6.72
N ALA A 373 28.26 -0.34 -6.69
CA ALA A 373 29.07 -0.54 -5.48
C ALA A 373 28.65 0.39 -4.31
N PRO A 374 28.42 1.71 -4.49
CA PRO A 374 27.98 2.58 -3.41
C PRO A 374 26.58 2.22 -2.88
N ILE A 375 25.68 1.81 -3.78
CA ILE A 375 24.33 1.35 -3.41
C ILE A 375 24.42 0.07 -2.58
N ALA A 376 25.24 -0.90 -3.02
CA ALA A 376 25.44 -2.16 -2.30
C ALA A 376 26.06 -1.94 -0.90
N ASP A 377 26.96 -0.97 -0.74
CA ASP A 377 27.50 -0.60 0.57
C ASP A 377 26.40 -0.04 1.49
N SER A 378 25.58 0.89 1.01
CA SER A 378 24.46 1.43 1.80
C SER A 378 23.44 0.35 2.20
N ILE A 379 23.08 -0.54 1.27
CA ILE A 379 22.15 -1.65 1.53
C ILE A 379 22.64 -2.56 2.66
N GLN A 380 23.95 -2.82 2.74
CA GLN A 380 24.51 -3.65 3.83
C GLN A 380 24.35 -3.00 5.21
N HIS A 381 24.27 -1.67 5.28
CA HIS A 381 24.13 -0.95 6.54
C HIS A 381 22.68 -0.92 7.05
N ASN A 382 21.69 -0.77 6.16
CA ASN A 382 20.30 -0.52 6.58
C ASN A 382 19.21 -1.08 5.63
N GLY A 383 19.58 -1.79 4.56
CA GLY A 383 18.65 -2.30 3.54
C GLY A 383 18.25 -1.30 2.45
N GLU A 384 18.82 -0.09 2.47
CA GLU A 384 18.42 1.01 1.59
C GLU A 384 19.64 1.59 0.85
N PRO A 385 19.47 2.15 -0.36
CA PRO A 385 18.21 2.33 -1.08
C PRO A 385 17.77 1.08 -1.84
N GLY A 386 16.47 0.93 -2.06
CA GLY A 386 15.93 0.07 -3.11
C GLY A 386 16.29 0.57 -4.51
N ILE A 387 15.99 -0.22 -5.53
CA ILE A 387 16.32 0.12 -6.93
C ILE A 387 15.06 0.06 -7.78
N VAL A 388 14.89 1.04 -8.66
CA VAL A 388 13.81 1.09 -9.65
C VAL A 388 14.41 1.38 -11.03
N ASN A 389 14.34 0.42 -11.94
CA ASN A 389 14.77 0.57 -13.32
C ASN A 389 13.61 1.15 -14.17
N LEU A 390 13.66 2.47 -14.39
CA LEU A 390 12.67 3.18 -15.19
C LEU A 390 12.78 2.84 -16.68
N GLY A 391 14.00 2.53 -17.16
CA GLY A 391 14.26 2.12 -18.53
C GLY A 391 13.52 0.83 -18.89
N LEU A 392 13.59 -0.18 -18.04
CA LEU A 392 12.85 -1.44 -18.20
C LEU A 392 11.34 -1.23 -18.02
N SER A 393 10.93 -0.43 -17.03
CA SER A 393 9.52 -0.20 -16.73
C SER A 393 8.76 0.44 -17.90
N ARG A 394 9.39 1.38 -18.62
CA ARG A 394 8.82 2.09 -19.78
C ARG A 394 8.78 1.28 -21.07
N ASN A 395 9.72 0.35 -21.24
CA ASN A 395 10.01 -0.29 -22.53
C ASN A 395 9.70 -1.79 -22.58
N TYR A 396 9.10 -2.35 -21.53
CA TYR A 396 8.73 -3.76 -21.47
C TYR A 396 7.37 -3.97 -20.81
N GLY A 397 6.58 -4.88 -21.41
CA GLY A 397 5.59 -5.66 -20.69
C GLY A 397 6.30 -6.73 -19.85
N ARG A 398 6.06 -8.01 -20.14
CA ARG A 398 6.89 -9.10 -19.59
C ARG A 398 8.21 -9.16 -20.34
N LEU A 399 9.29 -9.60 -19.70
CA LEU A 399 10.61 -9.62 -20.36
C LEU A 399 10.65 -10.63 -21.52
N ILE A 400 9.89 -11.74 -21.47
CA ILE A 400 9.82 -12.69 -22.59
C ILE A 400 9.17 -12.09 -23.85
N ASP A 401 8.30 -11.09 -23.70
CA ASP A 401 7.63 -10.44 -24.83
C ASP A 401 8.57 -9.49 -25.59
N GLY A 402 9.81 -9.34 -25.11
CA GLY A 402 10.86 -8.55 -25.74
C GLY A 402 10.71 -7.04 -25.50
N ARG A 403 11.68 -6.28 -26.02
CA ARG A 403 11.66 -4.81 -25.90
C ARG A 403 10.55 -4.23 -26.75
N GLN A 404 9.67 -3.47 -26.14
CA GLN A 404 8.54 -2.78 -26.76
C GLN A 404 8.68 -1.29 -26.43
N GLU A 405 9.36 -0.55 -27.31
CA GLU A 405 9.69 0.87 -27.08
C GLU A 405 8.45 1.67 -26.69
N GLY A 406 8.52 2.35 -25.54
CA GLY A 406 7.45 3.22 -25.07
C GLY A 406 6.11 2.55 -24.77
N ILE A 407 6.06 1.21 -24.61
CA ILE A 407 4.81 0.51 -24.25
C ILE A 407 4.16 1.06 -22.97
N ASP A 408 4.97 1.62 -22.07
CA ASP A 408 4.54 2.28 -20.85
C ASP A 408 5.32 3.60 -20.65
N GLU A 409 5.45 4.38 -21.74
CA GLU A 409 6.29 5.59 -21.84
C GLU A 409 6.11 6.60 -20.70
N ALA A 410 4.89 6.68 -20.14
CA ALA A 410 4.51 7.67 -19.15
C ALA A 410 4.93 7.28 -17.72
N VAL A 411 5.53 6.10 -17.52
CA VAL A 411 6.00 5.66 -16.20
C VAL A 411 7.07 6.61 -15.69
N GLU A 412 6.92 7.02 -14.45
CA GLU A 412 7.83 7.94 -13.76
C GLU A 412 8.31 7.38 -12.41
N GLY A 413 7.70 6.30 -11.95
CA GLY A 413 8.10 5.59 -10.73
C GLY A 413 7.17 4.42 -10.43
N THR A 414 6.99 4.16 -9.15
CA THR A 414 6.21 3.03 -8.64
C THR A 414 5.47 3.45 -7.37
N ASN A 415 4.47 2.66 -6.99
CA ASN A 415 3.87 2.75 -5.65
C ASN A 415 4.86 2.23 -4.57
N PRO A 416 4.58 2.43 -3.26
CA PRO A 416 5.54 2.12 -2.20
C PRO A 416 6.03 0.67 -2.11
N CYS A 417 5.23 -0.30 -2.55
CA CYS A 417 5.63 -1.70 -2.54
C CYS A 417 6.46 -2.10 -3.77
N GLY A 418 6.55 -1.25 -4.81
CA GLY A 418 7.42 -1.50 -5.95
C GLY A 418 6.83 -2.40 -7.04
N GLU A 419 5.57 -2.84 -6.97
CA GLU A 419 5.00 -3.85 -7.87
C GLU A 419 4.31 -3.28 -9.13
N ILE A 420 3.91 -2.00 -9.11
CA ILE A 420 3.22 -1.36 -10.24
C ILE A 420 4.07 -0.24 -10.84
N SER A 421 4.34 -0.33 -12.14
CA SER A 421 4.93 0.77 -12.91
C SER A 421 3.86 1.85 -13.10
N LEU A 422 4.08 3.05 -12.56
CA LEU A 422 3.06 4.10 -12.52
C LEU A 422 3.51 5.39 -13.21
N SER A 423 2.57 6.00 -13.92
CA SER A 423 2.65 7.38 -14.37
C SER A 423 2.25 8.36 -13.27
N ASN A 424 2.58 9.63 -13.45
CA ASN A 424 2.26 10.70 -12.49
C ASN A 424 0.74 10.79 -12.22
N GLY A 425 0.36 10.68 -10.94
CA GLY A 425 -1.04 10.71 -10.47
C GLY A 425 -1.79 9.38 -10.61
N GLU A 426 -1.15 8.32 -11.11
CA GLU A 426 -1.81 7.03 -11.38
C GLU A 426 -1.88 6.15 -10.11
N PRO A 427 -3.01 5.45 -9.86
CA PRO A 427 -3.14 4.51 -8.76
C PRO A 427 -2.70 3.08 -9.11
N CYS A 428 -2.38 2.30 -8.08
CA CYS A 428 -2.40 0.84 -8.18
C CYS A 428 -3.84 0.30 -8.17
N ASN A 429 -4.08 -0.83 -8.84
CA ASN A 429 -5.42 -1.45 -8.94
C ASN A 429 -5.31 -2.98 -8.90
N LEU A 430 -5.46 -3.57 -7.71
CA LEU A 430 -5.00 -4.93 -7.43
C LEU A 430 -6.12 -5.91 -7.11
N PHE A 431 -5.94 -7.15 -7.57
CA PHE A 431 -6.71 -8.32 -7.17
C PHE A 431 -5.78 -9.52 -7.08
N GLU A 432 -5.90 -10.34 -6.04
CA GLU A 432 -4.92 -11.37 -5.70
C GLU A 432 -5.53 -12.75 -5.83
N VAL A 433 -4.91 -13.63 -6.62
CA VAL A 433 -5.30 -15.04 -6.76
C VAL A 433 -4.32 -15.91 -5.98
N PHE A 434 -4.83 -16.93 -5.30
CA PHE A 434 -4.05 -17.95 -4.59
C PHE A 434 -4.16 -19.29 -5.32
N PRO A 435 -3.27 -19.60 -6.29
CA PRO A 435 -3.51 -20.69 -7.22
C PRO A 435 -3.68 -22.06 -6.54
N SER A 436 -2.89 -22.35 -5.51
CA SER A 436 -3.01 -23.62 -4.78
C SER A 436 -4.40 -23.82 -4.14
N VAL A 437 -4.93 -22.75 -3.53
CA VAL A 437 -6.25 -22.74 -2.89
C VAL A 437 -7.35 -22.78 -3.93
N ALA A 438 -7.21 -22.03 -5.03
CA ALA A 438 -8.17 -22.03 -6.12
C ALA A 438 -8.32 -23.44 -6.75
N GLU A 439 -7.22 -24.14 -7.00
CA GLU A 439 -7.25 -25.52 -7.51
C GLU A 439 -7.89 -26.50 -6.50
N GLU A 440 -7.62 -26.34 -5.20
CA GLU A 440 -8.26 -27.16 -4.14
C GLU A 440 -9.78 -26.95 -4.05
N GLN A 441 -10.21 -25.70 -4.25
CA GLN A 441 -11.62 -25.32 -4.31
C GLN A 441 -12.26 -25.66 -5.67
N GLY A 442 -11.53 -26.34 -6.57
CA GLY A 442 -12.05 -26.85 -7.85
C GLY A 442 -12.12 -25.83 -8.98
N TRP A 443 -11.48 -24.66 -8.84
CA TRP A 443 -11.45 -23.65 -9.89
C TRP A 443 -10.47 -24.02 -11.01
N GLN A 444 -10.86 -23.73 -12.25
CA GLN A 444 -9.88 -23.54 -13.31
C GLN A 444 -9.22 -22.18 -13.11
N LEU A 445 -7.89 -22.15 -13.07
CA LEU A 445 -7.16 -20.92 -12.76
C LEU A 445 -7.44 -19.81 -13.78
N GLU A 446 -7.57 -20.15 -15.05
CA GLU A 446 -7.90 -19.23 -16.12
C GLU A 446 -9.19 -18.44 -15.83
N ASP A 447 -10.21 -19.10 -15.26
CA ASP A 447 -11.47 -18.45 -14.87
C ASP A 447 -11.27 -17.53 -13.65
N ALA A 448 -10.52 -17.99 -12.64
CA ALA A 448 -10.22 -17.20 -11.45
C ALA A 448 -9.43 -15.91 -11.79
N PHE A 449 -8.41 -16.03 -12.63
CA PHE A 449 -7.61 -14.90 -13.12
C PHE A 449 -8.43 -13.98 -14.04
N GLY A 450 -9.30 -14.54 -14.89
CA GLY A 450 -10.21 -13.76 -15.73
C GLY A 450 -11.23 -12.94 -14.93
N LEU A 451 -11.78 -13.51 -13.85
CA LEU A 451 -12.64 -12.79 -12.89
C LEU A 451 -11.87 -11.65 -12.21
N GLY A 452 -10.61 -11.88 -11.82
CA GLY A 452 -9.74 -10.84 -11.27
C GLY A 452 -9.49 -9.68 -12.24
N ALA A 453 -9.32 -9.97 -13.53
CA ALA A 453 -9.17 -8.97 -14.57
C ALA A 453 -10.42 -8.09 -14.71
N ARG A 454 -11.60 -8.71 -14.77
CA ARG A 454 -12.88 -7.98 -14.88
C ARG A 454 -13.20 -7.19 -13.62
N TYR A 455 -12.90 -7.74 -12.44
CA TYR A 455 -13.03 -7.05 -11.15
C TYR A 455 -12.25 -5.74 -11.15
N THR A 456 -10.95 -5.82 -11.44
CA THR A 456 -10.05 -4.66 -11.45
C THR A 456 -10.42 -3.69 -12.57
N LYS A 457 -10.86 -4.17 -13.74
CA LYS A 457 -11.35 -3.28 -14.81
C LYS A 457 -12.50 -2.41 -14.34
N ARG A 458 -13.49 -2.98 -13.64
CA ARG A 458 -14.62 -2.21 -13.07
C ARG A 458 -14.18 -1.16 -12.05
N VAL A 459 -13.15 -1.43 -11.24
CA VAL A 459 -12.61 -0.44 -10.29
C VAL A 459 -12.17 0.84 -10.99
N THR A 460 -11.66 0.76 -12.23
CA THR A 460 -11.24 1.95 -13.01
C THR A 460 -12.39 2.90 -13.37
N PHE A 461 -13.64 2.48 -13.21
CA PHE A 461 -14.84 3.30 -13.42
C PHE A 461 -15.39 3.92 -12.12
N SER A 462 -14.70 3.72 -11.00
CA SER A 462 -15.03 4.41 -9.75
C SER A 462 -14.74 5.92 -9.82
N HIS A 463 -15.18 6.65 -8.80
CA HIS A 463 -14.95 8.10 -8.73
C HIS A 463 -13.50 8.41 -8.33
N TYR A 464 -12.90 9.42 -8.95
CA TYR A 464 -11.54 9.87 -8.67
C TYR A 464 -11.49 11.39 -8.54
N ASP A 465 -10.89 11.87 -7.44
CA ASP A 465 -10.98 13.29 -7.04
C ASP A 465 -10.05 14.18 -7.87
N TRP A 466 -8.89 13.64 -8.26
CA TRP A 466 -7.84 14.39 -8.94
C TRP A 466 -7.91 14.25 -10.46
N GLU A 467 -7.85 15.37 -11.16
CA GLU A 467 -7.92 15.39 -12.63
C GLU A 467 -6.74 14.63 -13.26
N VAL A 468 -5.54 14.76 -12.70
CA VAL A 468 -4.34 14.03 -13.15
C VAL A 468 -4.57 12.52 -13.09
N SER A 469 -5.21 12.02 -12.03
CA SER A 469 -5.56 10.63 -11.86
C SER A 469 -6.62 10.19 -12.86
N ARG A 470 -7.71 10.96 -13.02
CA ARG A 470 -8.75 10.67 -14.02
C ARG A 470 -8.18 10.56 -15.43
N LYS A 471 -7.26 11.47 -15.81
CA LYS A 471 -6.57 11.45 -17.11
C LYS A 471 -5.71 10.20 -17.27
N ALA A 472 -4.87 9.87 -16.28
CA ALA A 472 -4.02 8.67 -16.31
C ALA A 472 -4.85 7.39 -16.41
N ILE A 473 -5.89 7.25 -15.57
CA ILE A 473 -6.75 6.06 -15.50
C ILE A 473 -7.57 5.90 -16.78
N GLN A 474 -8.11 6.98 -17.34
CA GLN A 474 -8.86 6.92 -18.60
C GLN A 474 -7.98 6.49 -19.78
N LYS A 475 -6.71 6.93 -19.81
CA LYS A 475 -5.75 6.54 -20.85
C LYS A 475 -5.33 5.08 -20.71
N ASN A 476 -4.93 4.69 -19.49
CA ASN A 476 -4.19 3.46 -19.26
C ASN A 476 -5.07 2.28 -18.87
N ARG A 477 -6.20 2.54 -18.19
CA ARG A 477 -7.10 1.52 -17.62
C ARG A 477 -6.36 0.40 -16.88
N ARG A 478 -5.20 0.70 -16.28
CA ARG A 478 -4.26 -0.27 -15.72
C ARG A 478 -4.94 -1.19 -14.70
N ILE A 479 -4.61 -2.47 -14.79
CA ILE A 479 -4.96 -3.48 -13.80
C ILE A 479 -3.70 -4.20 -13.31
N GLY A 480 -3.76 -4.76 -12.11
CA GLY A 480 -2.68 -5.50 -11.47
C GLY A 480 -3.23 -6.78 -10.84
N VAL A 481 -3.51 -7.79 -11.67
CA VAL A 481 -3.87 -9.12 -11.19
C VAL A 481 -2.61 -9.77 -10.62
N SER A 482 -2.54 -9.81 -9.29
CA SER A 482 -1.46 -10.36 -8.49
C SER A 482 -1.64 -11.85 -8.29
N MET A 483 -0.53 -12.51 -8.01
CA MET A 483 -0.48 -13.90 -7.59
C MET A 483 0.30 -14.01 -6.28
N SER A 484 -0.22 -14.83 -5.37
CA SER A 484 0.33 -15.04 -4.03
C SER A 484 0.20 -16.52 -3.67
N GLY A 485 0.91 -16.98 -2.65
CA GLY A 485 1.10 -18.41 -2.42
C GLY A 485 1.95 -19.07 -3.52
N ILE A 486 2.84 -18.32 -4.18
CA ILE A 486 3.57 -18.78 -5.37
C ILE A 486 4.48 -19.96 -5.01
N GLN A 487 5.19 -19.89 -3.89
CA GLN A 487 6.11 -20.95 -3.48
C GLN A 487 5.34 -22.23 -3.16
N ASP A 488 4.20 -22.10 -2.47
CA ASP A 488 3.33 -23.23 -2.14
C ASP A 488 2.80 -23.90 -3.40
N TRP A 489 2.28 -23.11 -4.34
CA TRP A 489 1.73 -23.63 -5.58
C TRP A 489 2.80 -24.30 -6.44
N ILE A 490 3.97 -23.67 -6.58
CA ILE A 490 5.07 -24.24 -7.38
C ILE A 490 5.51 -25.58 -6.78
N LEU A 491 5.72 -25.63 -5.47
CA LEU A 491 6.15 -26.82 -4.76
C LEU A 491 5.11 -27.95 -4.86
N LYS A 492 3.82 -27.62 -4.69
CA LYS A 492 2.71 -28.57 -4.80
C LYS A 492 2.57 -29.15 -6.21
N THR A 493 2.55 -28.28 -7.21
CA THR A 493 2.21 -28.61 -8.60
C THR A 493 3.39 -29.22 -9.36
N PHE A 494 4.59 -28.67 -9.17
CA PHE A 494 5.78 -29.08 -9.92
C PHE A 494 6.76 -29.93 -9.13
N LYS A 495 6.52 -30.14 -7.82
CA LYS A 495 7.33 -30.98 -6.92
C LYS A 495 8.79 -30.56 -6.76
N GLN A 496 9.11 -29.33 -7.15
CA GLN A 496 10.42 -28.69 -6.99
C GLN A 496 10.25 -27.17 -7.04
N ARG A 497 11.27 -26.43 -6.60
CA ARG A 497 11.31 -24.96 -6.73
C ARG A 497 11.47 -24.54 -8.20
N VAL A 498 11.20 -23.27 -8.48
CA VAL A 498 11.23 -22.76 -9.86
C VAL A 498 12.63 -22.75 -10.47
N VAL A 499 13.64 -22.49 -9.63
CA VAL A 499 15.06 -22.57 -9.99
C VAL A 499 15.53 -24.00 -9.76
N THR A 500 15.99 -24.65 -10.83
CA THR A 500 16.43 -26.06 -10.82
C THR A 500 17.95 -26.22 -10.83
N GLY A 501 18.67 -25.12 -11.08
CA GLY A 501 20.12 -25.07 -11.10
C GLY A 501 20.61 -23.75 -11.67
N PHE A 502 21.94 -23.64 -11.82
CA PHE A 502 22.60 -22.50 -12.44
C PHE A 502 23.68 -22.96 -13.41
N GLU A 503 23.90 -22.21 -14.47
CA GLU A 503 25.00 -22.41 -15.42
C GLU A 503 25.83 -21.14 -15.61
N ALA A 504 27.14 -21.29 -15.76
CA ALA A 504 28.03 -20.15 -15.98
C ALA A 504 27.85 -19.58 -17.38
N LYS A 505 27.67 -18.26 -17.47
CA LYS A 505 27.65 -17.47 -18.71
C LYS A 505 28.56 -16.26 -18.59
N HIS A 506 28.74 -15.53 -19.69
CA HIS A 506 29.47 -14.27 -19.70
C HIS A 506 28.50 -13.15 -20.06
N ASP A 507 28.59 -12.07 -19.31
CA ASP A 507 27.93 -10.82 -19.62
C ASP A 507 28.54 -10.23 -20.90
N ALA A 508 27.70 -9.93 -21.89
CA ALA A 508 28.18 -9.52 -23.21
C ALA A 508 28.83 -8.13 -23.21
N GLU A 509 28.48 -7.27 -22.25
CA GLU A 509 28.92 -5.87 -22.20
C GLU A 509 30.16 -5.71 -21.31
N THR A 510 30.19 -6.38 -20.16
CA THR A 510 31.24 -6.29 -19.15
C THR A 510 32.26 -7.43 -19.24
N GLY A 511 31.92 -8.53 -19.91
CA GLY A 511 32.73 -9.75 -19.97
C GLY A 511 32.79 -10.55 -18.66
N LYS A 512 32.14 -10.08 -17.58
CA LYS A 512 32.10 -10.77 -16.29
C LYS A 512 31.35 -12.09 -16.41
N THR A 513 31.87 -13.13 -15.76
CA THR A 513 31.15 -14.39 -15.62
C THR A 513 30.03 -14.24 -14.60
N PHE A 514 28.84 -14.73 -14.92
CA PHE A 514 27.69 -14.76 -14.00
C PHE A 514 26.99 -16.12 -14.04
N MET A 515 26.19 -16.41 -13.02
CA MET A 515 25.47 -17.67 -12.88
C MET A 515 24.04 -17.51 -13.38
N GLN A 516 23.77 -17.94 -14.61
CA GLN A 516 22.43 -17.90 -15.19
C GLN A 516 21.54 -18.99 -14.57
N PRO A 517 20.34 -18.65 -14.06
CA PRO A 517 19.43 -19.64 -13.51
C PRO A 517 18.80 -20.53 -14.60
N ILE A 518 18.59 -21.80 -14.27
CA ILE A 518 17.86 -22.77 -15.08
C ILE A 518 16.47 -22.96 -14.47
N TYR A 519 15.43 -22.59 -15.21
CA TYR A 519 14.05 -22.64 -14.72
C TYR A 519 13.33 -23.94 -15.07
N ASN A 520 12.37 -24.32 -14.23
CA ASN A 520 11.43 -25.40 -14.52
C ASN A 520 10.54 -25.02 -15.72
N GLN A 521 10.70 -25.71 -16.85
CA GLN A 521 9.98 -25.37 -18.08
C GLN A 521 8.46 -25.62 -18.03
N ALA A 522 7.99 -26.53 -17.17
CA ALA A 522 6.56 -26.71 -16.95
C ALA A 522 5.95 -25.49 -16.25
N ALA A 523 6.68 -24.91 -15.27
CA ALA A 523 6.29 -23.66 -14.63
C ALA A 523 6.30 -22.51 -15.64
N VAL A 524 7.34 -22.36 -16.46
CA VAL A 524 7.40 -21.35 -17.54
C VAL A 524 6.13 -21.39 -18.40
N ASN A 525 5.76 -22.57 -18.89
CA ASN A 525 4.59 -22.73 -19.75
C ASN A 525 3.28 -22.40 -19.01
N ARG A 526 3.13 -22.81 -17.75
CA ARG A 526 1.90 -22.58 -16.97
C ARG A 526 1.71 -21.09 -16.66
N PHE A 527 2.73 -20.41 -16.18
CA PHE A 527 2.66 -18.97 -15.86
C PHE A 527 2.36 -18.15 -17.13
N ASN A 528 2.97 -18.52 -18.26
CA ASN A 528 2.66 -17.88 -19.54
C ASN A 528 1.20 -18.08 -19.97
N ALA A 529 0.64 -19.29 -19.80
CA ALA A 529 -0.77 -19.55 -20.13
C ALA A 529 -1.73 -18.72 -19.28
N LEU A 530 -1.47 -18.59 -17.98
CA LEU A 530 -2.29 -17.78 -17.08
C LEU A 530 -2.25 -16.29 -17.44
N TYR A 531 -1.08 -15.76 -17.83
CA TYR A 531 -0.96 -14.38 -18.29
C TYR A 531 -1.85 -14.13 -19.51
N GLN A 532 -1.81 -15.03 -20.49
CA GLN A 532 -2.64 -14.92 -21.70
C GLN A 532 -4.14 -14.97 -21.37
N ALA A 533 -4.55 -15.72 -20.34
CA ALA A 533 -5.93 -15.73 -19.87
C ALA A 533 -6.37 -14.37 -19.31
N VAL A 534 -5.51 -13.69 -18.54
CA VAL A 534 -5.77 -12.33 -18.02
C VAL A 534 -5.90 -11.33 -19.18
N VAL A 535 -4.94 -11.31 -20.10
CA VAL A 535 -4.95 -10.41 -21.26
C VAL A 535 -6.20 -10.62 -22.11
N LYS A 536 -6.56 -11.89 -22.36
CA LYS A 536 -7.78 -12.22 -23.10
C LYS A 536 -9.04 -11.71 -22.39
N ALA A 537 -9.15 -11.92 -21.07
CA ALA A 537 -10.29 -11.46 -20.30
C ALA A 537 -10.42 -9.92 -20.30
N ASP A 538 -9.31 -9.19 -20.22
CA ASP A 538 -9.32 -7.73 -20.35
C ASP A 538 -9.70 -7.28 -21.75
N GLN A 539 -9.18 -7.90 -22.80
CA GLN A 539 -9.51 -7.53 -24.18
C GLN A 539 -11.01 -7.72 -24.45
N ASP A 540 -11.54 -8.91 -24.17
CA ASP A 540 -12.96 -9.24 -24.38
C ASP A 540 -13.87 -8.26 -23.60
N TYR A 541 -13.48 -7.90 -22.37
CA TYR A 541 -14.27 -7.01 -21.54
C TYR A 541 -14.10 -5.53 -21.90
N SER A 542 -12.92 -5.10 -22.35
CA SER A 542 -12.68 -3.74 -22.85
C SER A 542 -13.52 -3.48 -24.09
N ASP A 543 -13.61 -4.46 -25.00
CA ASP A 543 -14.48 -4.43 -26.17
C ASP A 543 -15.96 -4.34 -25.75
N THR A 544 -16.36 -5.12 -24.74
CA THR A 544 -17.72 -5.10 -24.18
C THR A 544 -18.10 -3.75 -23.57
N LEU A 545 -17.17 -3.11 -22.86
CA LEU A 545 -17.40 -1.83 -22.17
C LEU A 545 -17.15 -0.61 -23.06
N GLY A 546 -16.58 -0.79 -24.26
CA GLY A 546 -16.20 0.31 -25.15
C GLY A 546 -15.11 1.21 -24.55
N CYS A 547 -14.14 0.63 -23.86
CA CYS A 547 -13.03 1.36 -23.23
C CYS A 547 -11.66 0.87 -23.74
N GLN A 548 -10.58 1.58 -23.39
CA GLN A 548 -9.24 1.16 -23.76
C GLN A 548 -8.87 -0.17 -23.06
N PRO A 549 -8.20 -1.10 -23.74
CA PRO A 549 -7.50 -2.20 -23.09
C PRO A 549 -6.56 -1.68 -22.01
N SER A 550 -6.32 -2.52 -21.00
CA SER A 550 -5.40 -2.20 -19.92
C SER A 550 -3.98 -2.13 -20.46
N ILE A 551 -3.25 -1.05 -20.16
CA ILE A 551 -1.87 -0.86 -20.61
C ILE A 551 -0.94 -1.97 -20.08
N LYS A 552 -1.23 -2.47 -18.87
CA LYS A 552 -0.59 -3.58 -18.16
C LYS A 552 -1.63 -4.34 -17.33
N HIS A 553 -1.34 -5.59 -17.02
CA HIS A 553 -2.32 -6.57 -16.55
C HIS A 553 -1.96 -7.26 -15.24
N THR A 554 -0.70 -7.66 -15.08
CA THR A 554 -0.27 -8.60 -14.05
C THR A 554 0.83 -8.02 -13.19
N THR A 555 0.91 -8.50 -11.95
CA THR A 555 1.94 -8.10 -10.99
C THR A 555 2.22 -9.23 -9.99
N VAL A 556 3.15 -9.00 -9.06
CA VAL A 556 3.33 -9.81 -7.86
C VAL A 556 3.53 -8.88 -6.69
N LYS A 557 2.63 -8.98 -5.71
CA LYS A 557 2.70 -8.25 -4.44
C LYS A 557 2.79 -9.21 -3.26
N PRO A 558 3.70 -8.99 -2.29
CA PRO A 558 3.70 -9.73 -1.04
C PRO A 558 2.64 -9.14 -0.09
N SER A 559 1.38 -9.48 -0.30
CA SER A 559 0.26 -8.91 0.47
C SER A 559 0.09 -9.59 1.83
N GLY A 560 0.99 -9.28 2.77
CA GLY A 560 1.12 -10.02 4.04
C GLY A 560 -0.17 -10.21 4.83
N THR A 561 -0.99 -9.16 5.04
CA THR A 561 -2.26 -9.30 5.78
C THR A 561 -3.30 -10.14 5.04
N VAL A 562 -3.28 -10.12 3.71
CA VAL A 562 -4.25 -10.84 2.87
C VAL A 562 -3.84 -12.30 2.70
N ALA A 563 -2.55 -12.59 2.50
CA ALA A 563 -2.00 -13.95 2.48
C ALA A 563 -2.22 -14.67 3.83
N LYS A 564 -2.14 -13.95 4.97
CA LYS A 564 -2.50 -14.48 6.30
C LYS A 564 -3.96 -14.97 6.38
N LEU A 565 -4.90 -14.40 5.60
CA LEU A 565 -6.28 -14.89 5.55
C LEU A 565 -6.34 -16.32 5.02
N ALA A 566 -5.64 -16.58 3.91
CA ALA A 566 -5.63 -17.87 3.23
C ALA A 566 -4.58 -18.85 3.80
N GLY A 567 -3.64 -18.39 4.63
CA GLY A 567 -2.58 -19.22 5.19
C GLY A 567 -1.51 -19.63 4.17
N VAL A 568 -1.22 -18.75 3.21
CA VAL A 568 -0.28 -19.02 2.11
C VAL A 568 0.95 -18.10 2.19
N SER A 569 2.01 -18.47 1.47
CA SER A 569 3.21 -17.65 1.29
C SER A 569 2.89 -16.27 0.68
N GLU A 570 3.60 -15.24 1.15
CA GLU A 570 3.32 -13.84 0.80
C GLU A 570 3.90 -13.51 -0.60
N GLY A 571 3.05 -13.41 -1.63
CA GLY A 571 3.52 -13.13 -3.00
C GLY A 571 4.47 -14.24 -3.48
N MET A 572 5.73 -13.86 -3.73
CA MET A 572 6.81 -14.79 -4.09
C MET A 572 7.74 -15.16 -2.94
N HIS A 573 7.52 -14.63 -1.73
CA HIS A 573 8.40 -14.88 -0.60
C HIS A 573 8.36 -16.34 -0.18
N PHE A 574 9.51 -16.86 0.23
CA PHE A 574 9.59 -18.14 0.92
C PHE A 574 9.01 -17.99 2.32
N HIS A 575 8.45 -19.09 2.86
CA HIS A 575 8.06 -19.12 4.25
C HIS A 575 9.28 -18.87 5.15
N TYR A 576 9.06 -18.18 6.27
CA TYR A 576 10.16 -17.80 7.16
C TYR A 576 10.87 -19.02 7.78
N ALA A 577 10.10 -20.04 8.14
CA ALA A 577 10.56 -21.32 8.64
C ALA A 577 9.51 -22.42 8.33
N ARG A 578 9.88 -23.70 8.49
CA ARG A 578 8.94 -24.84 8.36
C ARG A 578 7.84 -24.79 9.42
N TYR A 579 8.25 -24.57 10.67
CA TYR A 579 7.38 -24.39 11.82
C TYR A 579 7.79 -23.11 12.54
N LEU A 580 6.82 -22.31 12.94
CA LEU A 580 7.10 -21.07 13.65
C LEU A 580 6.03 -20.77 14.69
N ILE A 581 6.40 -20.00 15.71
CA ILE A 581 5.44 -19.21 16.47
C ILE A 581 5.32 -17.86 15.78
N GLN A 582 4.10 -17.51 15.36
CA GLN A 582 3.77 -16.18 14.90
C GLN A 582 3.10 -15.40 16.01
N ARG A 583 3.62 -14.22 16.36
CA ARG A 583 3.05 -13.35 17.39
C ARG A 583 2.20 -12.25 16.77
N ILE A 584 0.98 -12.09 17.26
CA ILE A 584 0.12 -10.96 16.91
C ILE A 584 -0.10 -10.11 18.15
N ARG A 585 0.04 -8.80 17.98
CA ARG A 585 -0.21 -7.80 19.01
C ARG A 585 -1.66 -7.33 18.98
N PHE A 586 -2.29 -7.35 20.14
CA PHE A 586 -3.65 -6.89 20.41
C PHE A 586 -3.58 -5.79 21.45
N GLN A 587 -4.51 -4.83 21.40
CA GLN A 587 -4.71 -3.98 22.56
C GLN A 587 -5.17 -4.86 23.73
N ASP A 588 -4.75 -4.57 24.94
CA ASP A 588 -5.07 -5.36 26.15
C ASP A 588 -6.57 -5.49 26.46
N SER A 589 -7.36 -4.64 25.82
CA SER A 589 -8.80 -4.55 25.91
C SER A 589 -9.52 -5.18 24.71
N ASP A 590 -8.79 -5.75 23.73
CA ASP A 590 -9.41 -6.36 22.55
C ASP A 590 -10.34 -7.54 22.93
N PRO A 591 -11.60 -7.56 22.46
CA PRO A 591 -12.58 -8.57 22.84
C PRO A 591 -12.22 -9.99 22.37
N LEU A 592 -11.28 -10.16 21.45
CA LEU A 592 -10.78 -11.49 21.04
C LEU A 592 -9.86 -12.13 22.10
N LEU A 593 -9.21 -11.34 22.96
CA LEU A 593 -8.23 -11.86 23.93
C LEU A 593 -8.83 -12.90 24.90
N PRO A 594 -10.02 -12.70 25.50
CA PRO A 594 -10.66 -13.73 26.33
C PRO A 594 -10.94 -15.04 25.58
N ALA A 595 -11.40 -14.95 24.33
CA ALA A 595 -11.68 -16.12 23.50
C ALA A 595 -10.39 -16.87 23.14
N LEU A 596 -9.35 -16.16 22.69
CA LEU A 596 -8.02 -16.72 22.41
C LEU A 596 -7.44 -17.44 23.64
N LYS A 597 -7.49 -16.78 24.80
CA LYS A 597 -7.00 -17.39 26.05
C LYS A 597 -7.80 -18.64 26.43
N ALA A 598 -9.12 -18.63 26.28
CA ALA A 598 -9.97 -19.78 26.59
C ALA A 598 -9.80 -20.93 25.59
N SER A 599 -9.47 -20.63 24.33
CA SER A 599 -9.11 -21.63 23.31
C SER A 599 -7.74 -22.27 23.55
N GLY A 600 -6.92 -21.72 24.46
CA GLY A 600 -5.62 -22.29 24.85
C GLY A 600 -4.41 -21.58 24.24
N TYR A 601 -4.59 -20.48 23.52
CA TYR A 601 -3.46 -19.70 23.00
C TYR A 601 -2.67 -19.05 24.14
N LYS A 602 -1.34 -19.03 24.01
CA LYS A 602 -0.48 -18.29 24.95
C LYS A 602 -0.65 -16.79 24.73
N VAL A 603 -1.04 -16.09 25.80
CA VAL A 603 -1.24 -14.64 25.82
C VAL A 603 -0.33 -14.04 26.89
N GLU A 604 0.53 -13.10 26.52
CA GLU A 604 1.48 -12.42 27.42
C GLU A 604 1.51 -10.91 27.16
N PRO A 605 1.89 -10.06 28.14
CA PRO A 605 2.10 -8.63 27.89
C PRO A 605 3.16 -8.38 26.82
N ASP A 606 2.95 -7.37 25.97
CA ASP A 606 3.97 -6.90 25.03
C ASP A 606 5.10 -6.21 25.79
N VAL A 607 6.35 -6.52 25.45
CA VAL A 607 7.52 -5.95 26.13
C VAL A 607 7.95 -4.60 25.56
N TYR A 608 7.37 -4.19 24.43
CA TYR A 608 7.73 -2.98 23.69
C TYR A 608 6.67 -1.88 23.74
N SER A 609 5.39 -2.23 23.86
CA SER A 609 4.28 -1.27 23.87
C SER A 609 3.39 -1.48 25.10
N GLN A 610 3.06 -0.38 25.79
CA GLN A 610 2.11 -0.42 26.90
C GLN A 610 0.70 -0.78 26.40
N ASN A 611 -0.16 -1.26 27.30
CA ASN A 611 -1.57 -1.62 27.01
C ASN A 611 -1.74 -2.57 25.82
N THR A 612 -0.73 -3.41 25.57
CA THR A 612 -0.68 -4.33 24.42
C THR A 612 -0.37 -5.74 24.93
N MET A 613 -1.04 -6.73 24.33
CA MET A 613 -0.86 -8.15 24.60
C MET A 613 -0.35 -8.84 23.33
N CYS A 614 0.62 -9.74 23.49
CA CYS A 614 1.13 -10.65 22.48
C CYS A 614 0.43 -12.00 22.59
N VAL A 615 -0.10 -12.48 21.46
CA VAL A 615 -0.68 -13.83 21.34
C VAL A 615 0.18 -14.66 20.41
N GLU A 616 0.57 -15.85 20.86
CA GLU A 616 1.38 -16.81 20.08
C GLU A 616 0.48 -17.77 19.31
N PHE A 617 0.73 -17.87 18.00
CA PHE A 617 0.07 -18.81 17.10
C PHE A 617 1.11 -19.79 16.56
N PRO A 618 1.02 -21.10 16.88
CA PRO A 618 1.83 -22.10 16.21
C PRO A 618 1.38 -22.21 14.76
N VAL A 619 2.34 -22.08 13.84
CA VAL A 619 2.09 -22.10 12.40
C VAL A 619 2.99 -23.10 11.71
N LYS A 620 2.38 -23.95 10.88
CA LYS A 620 3.09 -24.83 9.95
C LYS A 620 2.99 -24.28 8.54
N ALA A 621 4.14 -24.03 7.91
CA ALA A 621 4.17 -23.60 6.53
C ALA A 621 3.51 -24.65 5.61
N ALA A 622 2.75 -24.19 4.62
CA ALA A 622 2.17 -25.09 3.62
C ALA A 622 3.28 -25.89 2.94
N HIS A 623 3.04 -27.19 2.75
CA HIS A 623 4.00 -28.12 2.16
C HIS A 623 5.37 -28.20 2.89
N ALA A 624 5.44 -27.86 4.19
CA ALA A 624 6.66 -27.92 4.99
C ALA A 624 7.35 -29.29 5.05
N ASP A 625 6.65 -30.39 4.75
CA ASP A 625 7.21 -31.75 4.77
C ASP A 625 7.78 -32.17 3.40
N GLU A 626 7.56 -31.39 2.34
CA GLU A 626 8.08 -31.71 1.01
C GLU A 626 9.62 -31.56 0.99
N PRO A 627 10.38 -32.50 0.39
CA PRO A 627 11.84 -32.45 0.39
C PRO A 627 12.44 -31.20 -0.26
N ALA A 628 11.74 -30.62 -1.23
CA ALA A 628 12.19 -29.42 -1.95
C ALA A 628 11.81 -28.10 -1.27
N PHE A 629 11.07 -28.15 -0.14
CA PHE A 629 10.79 -26.96 0.67
C PHE A 629 12.09 -26.30 1.13
N ALA A 630 12.12 -24.98 1.05
CA ALA A 630 13.19 -24.14 1.59
C ALA A 630 12.58 -22.90 2.25
N SER A 631 13.11 -22.53 3.40
CA SER A 631 12.73 -21.33 4.13
C SER A 631 13.57 -20.12 3.72
N ALA A 632 13.11 -18.90 4.02
CA ALA A 632 13.78 -17.66 3.65
C ALA A 632 15.25 -17.59 4.13
N GLY A 633 15.56 -18.17 5.30
CA GLY A 633 16.93 -18.23 5.82
C GLY A 633 17.83 -19.29 5.15
N GLU A 634 17.26 -20.23 4.41
CA GLU A 634 17.99 -21.31 3.71
C GLU A 634 18.21 -21.02 2.22
N VAL A 635 17.42 -20.11 1.64
CA VAL A 635 17.48 -19.78 0.21
C VAL A 635 18.51 -18.67 -0.03
N SER A 636 19.54 -18.99 -0.83
CA SER A 636 20.56 -18.02 -1.23
C SER A 636 19.98 -16.76 -1.88
N MET A 637 20.66 -15.63 -1.71
CA MET A 637 20.30 -14.37 -2.37
C MET A 637 20.18 -14.55 -3.90
N ALA A 638 21.09 -15.31 -4.52
CA ALA A 638 21.08 -15.59 -5.95
C ALA A 638 19.80 -16.32 -6.43
N GLU A 639 19.28 -17.27 -5.64
CA GLU A 639 18.03 -17.97 -5.95
C GLU A 639 16.80 -17.06 -5.79
N GLN A 640 16.82 -16.14 -4.82
CA GLN A 640 15.75 -15.14 -4.66
C GLN A 640 15.70 -14.18 -5.85
N PHE A 641 16.84 -13.62 -6.28
CA PHE A 641 16.95 -12.80 -7.49
C PHE A 641 16.49 -13.57 -8.74
N ALA A 642 16.91 -14.82 -8.89
CA ALA A 642 16.50 -15.66 -10.01
C ALA A 642 14.99 -15.91 -10.03
N THR A 643 14.37 -16.11 -8.86
CA THR A 643 12.92 -16.27 -8.71
C THR A 643 12.18 -14.98 -9.07
N GLN A 644 12.69 -13.83 -8.65
CA GLN A 644 12.12 -12.53 -9.01
C GLN A 644 12.18 -12.31 -10.52
N ALA A 645 13.34 -12.60 -11.13
CA ALA A 645 13.56 -12.53 -12.57
C ALA A 645 12.64 -13.48 -13.36
N PHE A 646 12.38 -14.70 -12.86
CA PHE A 646 11.41 -15.61 -13.46
C PHE A 646 10.02 -14.96 -13.55
N LEU A 647 9.52 -14.43 -12.44
CA LEU A 647 8.19 -13.83 -12.39
C LEU A 647 8.10 -12.58 -13.26
N GLN A 648 9.15 -11.77 -13.29
CA GLN A 648 9.23 -10.58 -14.13
C GLN A 648 9.29 -10.94 -15.62
N THR A 649 9.83 -12.12 -15.94
CA THR A 649 9.98 -12.61 -17.33
C THR A 649 8.73 -13.27 -17.87
N TYR A 650 8.08 -14.13 -17.09
CA TYR A 650 7.02 -15.00 -17.61
C TYR A 650 5.61 -14.64 -17.15
N TRP A 651 5.48 -13.80 -16.11
CA TRP A 651 4.19 -13.45 -15.52
C TRP A 651 3.88 -11.96 -15.53
N SER A 652 4.70 -11.15 -14.86
CA SER A 652 4.39 -9.74 -14.59
C SER A 652 4.77 -8.84 -15.76
N ASP A 653 3.80 -8.09 -16.28
CA ASP A 653 4.04 -7.00 -17.23
C ASP A 653 4.17 -5.61 -16.55
N ASN A 654 3.72 -5.48 -15.30
CA ASN A 654 4.17 -4.46 -14.37
C ASN A 654 5.55 -4.86 -13.78
N ALA A 655 5.72 -4.83 -12.46
CA ALA A 655 6.92 -5.23 -11.76
C ALA A 655 6.65 -6.40 -10.78
N VAL A 656 7.69 -6.84 -10.06
CA VAL A 656 7.62 -7.92 -9.07
C VAL A 656 8.16 -7.40 -7.75
N SER A 657 7.27 -7.16 -6.80
CA SER A 657 7.68 -6.76 -5.46
C SER A 657 8.17 -7.96 -4.67
N CYS A 658 9.40 -7.87 -4.18
CA CYS A 658 9.91 -8.71 -3.13
C CYS A 658 11.05 -8.00 -2.40
N THR A 659 11.09 -8.19 -1.08
CA THR A 659 12.32 -8.03 -0.31
C THR A 659 13.17 -9.28 -0.47
N VAL A 660 14.38 -9.13 -1.01
CA VAL A 660 15.40 -10.18 -1.05
C VAL A 660 16.19 -10.11 0.26
N THR A 661 16.16 -11.17 1.05
CA THR A 661 16.94 -11.24 2.29
C THR A 661 18.29 -11.88 2.05
N PHE A 662 19.32 -11.44 2.76
CA PHE A 662 20.68 -11.97 2.61
C PHE A 662 21.37 -12.11 3.97
N GLN A 663 22.20 -13.15 4.11
CA GLN A 663 23.08 -13.31 5.27
C GLN A 663 24.26 -12.33 5.17
N PRO A 664 24.89 -11.92 6.29
CA PRO A 664 26.00 -10.99 6.28
C PRO A 664 27.14 -11.36 5.32
N GLU A 665 27.45 -12.65 5.17
CA GLU A 665 28.48 -13.15 4.25
C GLU A 665 28.12 -13.03 2.76
N GLU A 666 26.83 -12.94 2.42
CA GLU A 666 26.33 -12.75 1.06
C GLU A 666 26.37 -11.27 0.65
N GLY A 667 26.56 -10.33 1.59
CA GLY A 667 26.52 -8.89 1.33
C GLY A 667 27.49 -8.40 0.24
N GLN A 668 28.65 -9.06 0.12
CA GLN A 668 29.64 -8.78 -0.94
C GLN A 668 29.13 -9.07 -2.36
N ASP A 669 28.11 -9.93 -2.52
CA ASP A 669 27.59 -10.36 -3.82
C ASP A 669 26.49 -9.43 -4.35
N ILE A 670 26.00 -8.48 -3.55
CA ILE A 670 24.90 -7.58 -3.91
C ILE A 670 25.18 -6.84 -5.20
N SER A 671 26.36 -6.22 -5.32
CA SER A 671 26.73 -5.41 -6.49
C SER A 671 26.75 -6.25 -7.78
N ASP A 672 27.31 -7.47 -7.71
CA ASP A 672 27.40 -8.36 -8.86
C ASP A 672 26.04 -8.93 -9.27
N LEU A 673 25.14 -9.23 -8.31
CA LEU A 673 23.77 -9.65 -8.62
C LEU A 673 22.94 -8.51 -9.23
N LEU A 674 23.04 -7.29 -8.69
CA LEU A 674 22.37 -6.12 -9.28
C LEU A 674 22.83 -5.91 -10.72
N LEU A 675 24.14 -6.00 -10.97
CA LEU A 675 24.70 -5.92 -12.31
C LEU A 675 24.19 -7.07 -13.20
N GLN A 676 24.17 -8.32 -12.72
CA GLN A 676 23.67 -9.47 -13.47
C GLN A 676 22.22 -9.29 -13.93
N TYR A 677 21.36 -8.72 -13.09
CA TYR A 677 19.92 -8.63 -13.34
C TYR A 677 19.46 -7.25 -13.87
N ARG A 678 20.39 -6.35 -14.22
CA ARG A 678 20.11 -4.98 -14.71
C ARG A 678 19.25 -4.89 -15.98
N HIS A 679 19.13 -5.97 -16.74
CA HIS A 679 18.30 -6.08 -17.94
C HIS A 679 16.98 -6.83 -17.71
N THR A 680 16.70 -7.28 -16.49
CA THR A 680 15.55 -8.15 -16.20
C THR A 680 14.64 -7.58 -15.13
N ILE A 681 15.19 -7.10 -14.01
CA ILE A 681 14.40 -6.73 -12.83
C ILE A 681 14.05 -5.23 -12.87
N LYS A 682 12.75 -4.91 -12.84
CA LYS A 682 12.25 -3.52 -12.89
C LYS A 682 12.35 -2.80 -11.56
N SER A 683 12.23 -3.51 -10.45
CA SER A 683 12.37 -2.95 -9.10
C SER A 683 12.85 -4.03 -8.15
N THR A 684 13.69 -3.69 -7.17
CA THR A 684 14.10 -4.64 -6.14
C THR A 684 14.42 -3.93 -4.83
N SER A 685 14.27 -4.65 -3.73
CA SER A 685 14.59 -4.21 -2.37
C SER A 685 15.32 -5.34 -1.67
N LEU A 686 16.33 -4.99 -0.88
CA LEU A 686 17.18 -5.94 -0.18
C LEU A 686 17.15 -5.62 1.30
N LEU A 687 17.19 -6.63 2.16
CA LEU A 687 17.25 -6.42 3.61
C LEU A 687 18.20 -7.44 4.25
N PRO A 688 19.11 -7.01 5.16
CA PRO A 688 19.88 -7.95 5.95
C PRO A 688 18.96 -8.90 6.74
N TYR A 689 19.23 -10.19 6.70
CA TYR A 689 18.47 -11.18 7.47
C TYR A 689 18.80 -11.05 8.97
N SER A 690 17.80 -10.79 9.81
CA SER A 690 17.99 -10.50 11.24
C SER A 690 17.51 -11.61 12.20
N GLY A 691 17.08 -12.77 11.69
CA GLY A 691 16.73 -13.93 12.52
C GLY A 691 15.69 -13.67 13.63
N ALA A 692 16.03 -13.98 14.88
CA ALA A 692 15.13 -13.94 16.03
C ALA A 692 15.62 -13.01 17.15
N ASP A 693 16.39 -11.97 16.83
CA ASP A 693 17.12 -11.14 17.81
C ASP A 693 16.21 -10.29 18.74
N PHE A 694 14.89 -10.35 18.55
CA PHE A 694 13.90 -9.64 19.35
C PHE A 694 13.36 -10.50 20.50
N LYS A 695 13.21 -9.93 21.70
CA LYS A 695 12.62 -10.58 22.87
C LYS A 695 11.26 -11.23 22.60
N GLN A 696 10.43 -10.56 21.80
CA GLN A 696 9.16 -11.06 21.29
C GLN A 696 9.17 -10.95 19.77
N ALA A 697 9.96 -11.80 19.12
CA ALA A 697 10.03 -11.83 17.66
C ALA A 697 8.63 -12.13 17.06
N PRO A 698 8.21 -11.39 16.01
CA PRO A 698 6.91 -11.60 15.37
C PRO A 698 6.84 -12.95 14.65
N LYS A 699 7.98 -13.48 14.19
CA LYS A 699 8.13 -14.82 13.63
C LYS A 699 9.32 -15.49 14.33
N GLU A 700 9.06 -16.54 15.11
CA GLU A 700 10.08 -17.31 15.83
C GLU A 700 10.14 -18.74 15.29
N PRO A 701 11.25 -19.17 14.66
CA PRO A 701 11.40 -20.54 14.18
C PRO A 701 11.39 -21.54 15.35
N ILE A 702 10.65 -22.63 15.20
CA ILE A 702 10.58 -23.73 16.19
C ILE A 702 10.77 -25.09 15.51
N ASP A 703 11.03 -26.13 16.30
CA ASP A 703 11.04 -27.51 15.80
C ASP A 703 9.62 -28.11 15.75
N ALA A 704 9.49 -29.23 15.03
CA ALA A 704 8.21 -29.92 14.84
C ALA A 704 7.60 -30.41 16.18
N ALA A 705 8.43 -30.84 17.13
CA ALA A 705 7.96 -31.34 18.42
C ALA A 705 7.35 -30.21 19.27
N THR A 706 7.96 -29.03 19.23
CA THR A 706 7.47 -27.81 19.89
C THR A 706 6.18 -27.34 19.24
N TYR A 707 6.11 -27.37 17.91
CA TYR A 707 4.88 -27.06 17.16
C TYR A 707 3.73 -27.99 17.59
N ASP A 708 3.95 -29.31 17.56
CA ASP A 708 2.92 -30.29 17.94
C ASP A 708 2.46 -30.10 19.40
N ALA A 709 3.40 -29.83 20.31
CA ALA A 709 3.08 -29.54 21.71
C ALA A 709 2.23 -28.27 21.86
N LYS A 710 2.57 -27.20 21.13
CA LYS A 710 1.82 -25.94 21.13
C LYS A 710 0.43 -26.08 20.52
N CYS A 711 0.29 -26.86 19.45
CA CYS A 711 -1.02 -27.18 18.89
C CYS A 711 -1.90 -27.98 19.86
N GLN A 712 -1.33 -28.87 20.67
CA GLN A 712 -2.09 -29.62 21.68
C GLN A 712 -2.59 -28.75 22.85
N GLU A 713 -1.96 -27.59 23.09
CA GLU A 713 -2.45 -26.61 24.06
C GLU A 713 -3.75 -25.93 23.57
N ILE A 714 -3.97 -25.85 22.25
CA ILE A 714 -5.14 -25.23 21.62
C ILE A 714 -6.27 -26.27 21.53
N THR A 715 -7.34 -26.07 22.29
CA THR A 715 -8.38 -27.09 22.51
C THR A 715 -9.77 -26.71 21.98
N ALA A 716 -9.95 -25.50 21.47
CA ALA A 716 -11.21 -25.03 20.91
C ALA A 716 -10.99 -24.10 19.71
N ASP A 717 -11.93 -24.11 18.76
CA ASP A 717 -11.96 -23.15 17.67
C ASP A 717 -12.27 -21.75 18.21
N VAL A 718 -11.44 -20.76 17.85
CA VAL A 718 -11.57 -19.40 18.39
C VAL A 718 -12.81 -18.68 17.87
N ALA A 719 -13.27 -18.98 16.65
CA ALA A 719 -14.45 -18.36 16.10
C ALA A 719 -15.72 -18.85 16.83
N GLU A 720 -15.83 -20.16 17.03
CA GLU A 720 -16.90 -20.76 17.82
C GLU A 720 -16.88 -20.28 19.28
N GLN A 721 -15.69 -20.23 19.89
CA GLN A 721 -15.52 -19.78 21.27
C GLN A 721 -15.89 -18.31 21.43
N PHE A 722 -15.47 -17.45 20.49
CA PHE A 722 -15.82 -16.03 20.50
C PHE A 722 -17.32 -15.82 20.34
N ALA A 723 -17.96 -16.52 19.39
CA ALA A 723 -19.41 -16.46 19.18
C ALA A 723 -20.19 -16.92 20.43
N ALA A 724 -19.75 -18.01 21.07
CA ALA A 724 -20.36 -18.51 22.30
C ALA A 724 -20.22 -17.54 23.49
N MET A 725 -19.06 -16.90 23.63
CA MET A 725 -18.80 -15.93 24.71
C MET A 725 -19.59 -14.62 24.54
N THR A 726 -19.79 -14.20 23.30
CA THR A 726 -20.46 -12.94 22.96
C THR A 726 -21.97 -13.08 22.81
N GLY A 727 -22.50 -14.31 22.72
CA GLY A 727 -23.90 -14.55 22.38
C GLY A 727 -24.26 -14.00 21.00
N ASN A 728 -23.30 -13.98 20.06
CA ASN A 728 -23.36 -13.32 18.76
C ASN A 728 -23.55 -11.78 18.81
N HIS A 729 -23.25 -11.14 19.94
CA HIS A 729 -23.21 -9.70 20.10
C HIS A 729 -21.78 -9.22 20.38
N ASP A 730 -21.17 -8.48 19.45
CA ASP A 730 -19.86 -7.90 19.72
C ASP A 730 -20.02 -6.65 20.59
N GLN A 731 -19.06 -6.35 21.47
CA GLN A 731 -19.09 -5.09 22.20
C GLN A 731 -18.76 -3.93 21.26
N LYS A 732 -19.62 -2.91 21.24
CA LYS A 732 -19.33 -1.65 20.57
C LYS A 732 -18.22 -0.94 21.33
N ASP A 733 -17.07 -0.82 20.68
CA ASP A 733 -15.90 -0.02 21.05
C ASP A 733 -15.10 -0.53 22.26
N ILE A 734 -14.14 -1.41 21.97
CA ILE A 734 -12.74 -1.06 22.24
C ILE A 734 -12.13 -0.83 20.87
N GLU A 735 -12.26 0.41 20.38
CA GLU A 735 -11.47 0.87 19.24
C GLU A 735 -10.00 0.70 19.63
N LEU A 736 -9.16 0.26 18.68
CA LEU A 736 -7.70 0.23 18.85
C LEU A 736 -7.20 1.65 19.16
N VAL A 737 -7.06 1.99 20.45
CA VAL A 737 -6.63 3.31 20.93
C VAL A 737 -5.10 3.38 21.01
N ASP A 738 -4.57 4.47 20.45
CA ASP A 738 -3.28 5.16 20.70
C ASP A 738 -1.97 4.35 20.55
N GLN A 739 -1.16 4.68 19.53
CA GLN A 739 0.28 4.39 19.50
C GLN A 739 1.04 5.67 19.84
N SER A 740 1.14 5.98 21.13
CA SER A 740 2.01 7.05 21.64
C SER A 740 3.48 6.66 21.74
N ASP A 741 3.87 5.41 21.41
CA ASP A 741 5.24 4.93 21.62
C ASP A 741 5.95 4.60 20.30
N CYS A 742 6.42 5.64 19.60
CA CYS A 742 7.44 5.51 18.54
C CYS A 742 8.69 6.34 18.89
N GLU A 743 9.21 6.18 20.12
CA GLU A 743 10.48 6.81 20.52
C GLU A 743 11.73 5.97 20.17
N SER A 744 11.59 4.73 19.69
CA SER A 744 12.75 3.82 19.49
C SER A 744 13.21 3.65 18.05
N GLY A 745 12.53 4.23 17.05
CA GLY A 745 12.98 4.28 15.66
C GLY A 745 13.28 2.94 14.99
N ALA A 746 12.90 1.82 15.59
CA ALA A 746 12.86 0.51 14.96
C ALA A 746 11.42 0.29 14.50
N CYS A 747 11.19 0.19 13.19
CA CYS A 747 9.91 -0.23 12.64
C CYS A 747 9.87 -1.77 12.60
N PRO A 748 9.22 -2.46 13.55
CA PRO A 748 8.89 -3.85 13.33
C PRO A 748 7.74 -3.88 12.33
N ILE A 749 7.99 -4.51 11.18
CA ILE A 749 6.96 -5.03 10.28
C ILE A 749 5.86 -5.68 11.16
N ARG A 750 4.66 -5.08 11.18
CA ARG A 750 3.46 -5.60 11.88
C ARG A 750 2.66 -6.53 10.98
#